data_AF-A0ABD3PQD0-F1
#
_entry.id   AF-A0ABD3PQD0-F1
#
_cell.length_a   1.000
_cell.length_b   1.000
_cell.length_c   1.000
_cell.angle_alpha   90.00
_cell.angle_beta   90.00
_cell.angle_gamma   90.00
#
_symmetry.space_group_name_H-M   'P 1'
#
loop_
_entity.id
_entity.type
_entity.pdbx_description
1 polymer ?
#
loop_
_entity_poly.entity_id
_entity_poly.type
_entity_poly.pdbx_seq_one_letter_code
_entity_poly.pdbx_strand_id
1 'polypeptide(L)'
;MRCSTRERSMNGSAEDSVFPRSGNGLEARSRKKKLSSSNGTGKSNGSDDGIYIVSDSGDSRRDAARSDRMAMRKHRVHRSRARKKSVPLNGLAFCLIAGVIFVMYLLVCLILFRNIPDGEAKGMRGLVKKTKEQVDRIRGKFRHPKKDLVTSQKGNNVEEIAVPDSPIADTIVLDSSEKIAVPKSPVPVGVWPVSIRDEDGIFEEIKHPGFDEGHNVLMSVPPFWANDPVAIHENKLMSRERALSIGTCITPDPKTGSSTRGDACPLNERTIFVAIASYRDYQCRDTVRSAFSAAAHPERIRVGVVDQIVVGEDGSCDVPHSPCSEDPNQPLCLYKNQIDVYQMEANLAVGPVFARHLGHRLYRGEYYYTQSDAHVTFTKGWDVDIISQIEATGDEMAVLSTYLTDIVGSIDPQSGLSLRKTRPIMCNTEYEGGGKEKYLRHLSQPESAPGIHGMPQLQPYWAAGYSFSRGHFVATVPYDLYQPMIFQGEEMSIGLRGFTIGYDYFAPERSVCFHHYAKLNPERNKVPHYWEHADKFKGKGIGAMKRLLGIVKMNPEVDQSEWNHAEEAKYGLGGARETSKFYKLFGINVKQKTTERHLCQFVQNKMHKMFMEHLREDGMGIDYSKIDYAWKDPRPNDP
;
A
#
# COMPACT_ATOMS: atom_id res chain seq x y z
N MET A 1 41.71 14.21 -38.82
CA MET A 1 41.43 14.51 -40.26
C MET A 1 39.91 14.66 -40.37
N ARG A 2 39.36 15.87 -40.61
CA ARG A 2 38.89 16.41 -41.93
C ARG A 2 37.99 15.40 -42.68
N CYS A 3 36.78 15.72 -43.16
CA CYS A 3 36.13 17.00 -43.54
C CYS A 3 34.78 17.23 -42.77
N SER A 4 34.18 18.42 -42.58
CA SER A 4 33.97 19.63 -43.43
C SER A 4 32.99 19.38 -44.59
N THR A 5 31.93 20.15 -44.91
CA THR A 5 31.41 21.47 -44.46
C THR A 5 29.90 21.32 -44.08
N ARG A 6 29.01 22.31 -43.87
CA ARG A 6 28.99 23.79 -44.05
C ARG A 6 27.87 24.43 -43.20
N GLU A 7 27.97 25.72 -42.93
CA GLU A 7 26.88 26.57 -42.37
C GLU A 7 26.25 27.47 -43.46
N ARG A 8 25.05 28.01 -43.21
CA ARG A 8 24.76 29.45 -43.41
C ARG A 8 23.50 29.92 -42.68
N SER A 9 23.60 31.10 -42.06
CA SER A 9 22.51 31.90 -41.49
C SER A 9 22.32 33.21 -42.27
N MET A 10 21.14 33.83 -42.11
CA MET A 10 20.80 35.27 -42.26
C MET A 10 19.32 35.40 -41.84
N ASN A 11 18.91 36.16 -40.81
CA ASN A 11 18.97 37.60 -40.48
C ASN A 11 17.92 38.50 -41.17
N GLY A 12 17.11 39.20 -40.35
CA GLY A 12 16.21 40.32 -40.71
C GLY A 12 14.82 39.91 -41.22
N SER A 13 13.73 40.67 -41.01
CA SER A 13 13.54 41.87 -40.17
C SER A 13 12.03 42.18 -39.99
N ALA A 14 11.70 42.91 -38.93
CA ALA A 14 10.37 43.38 -38.52
C ALA A 14 9.64 44.30 -39.54
N GLU A 15 8.29 44.38 -39.44
CA GLU A 15 7.54 45.65 -39.38
C GLU A 15 6.04 45.48 -39.00
N ASP A 16 5.36 46.59 -38.69
CA ASP A 16 4.10 46.71 -37.92
C ASP A 16 2.79 46.78 -38.74
N SER A 17 1.65 46.56 -38.06
CA SER A 17 0.35 47.30 -38.13
C SER A 17 -0.86 46.40 -37.76
N VAL A 18 -2.04 46.82 -37.26
CA VAL A 18 -2.59 47.91 -36.42
C VAL A 18 -4.12 47.86 -36.61
N PHE A 19 -4.89 47.43 -35.59
CA PHE A 19 -6.31 47.77 -35.30
C PHE A 19 -7.42 47.41 -36.36
N PRO A 20 -8.75 47.51 -36.06
CA PRO A 20 -9.40 48.14 -34.90
C PRO A 20 -10.45 47.32 -34.09
N ARG A 21 -10.95 47.96 -33.01
CA ARG A 21 -11.99 47.51 -32.07
C ARG A 21 -13.41 47.98 -32.44
N SER A 22 -14.42 47.22 -32.04
CA SER A 22 -15.71 47.67 -31.47
C SER A 22 -16.43 46.44 -30.86
N GLY A 23 -17.38 46.51 -29.91
CA GLY A 23 -17.88 47.63 -29.10
C GLY A 23 -19.33 47.39 -28.63
N ASN A 24 -19.57 47.30 -27.31
CA ASN A 24 -20.88 47.20 -26.61
C ASN A 24 -21.66 45.86 -26.75
N GLY A 25 -22.48 45.40 -25.79
CA GLY A 25 -22.73 45.86 -24.40
C GLY A 25 -24.05 45.31 -23.82
N LEU A 26 -24.15 45.18 -22.48
CA LEU A 26 -25.36 44.83 -21.67
C LEU A 26 -25.88 43.38 -21.87
N GLU A 27 -26.64 42.73 -20.97
CA GLU A 27 -27.48 43.19 -19.85
C GLU A 27 -27.50 42.14 -18.70
N ALA A 28 -27.71 42.56 -17.44
CA ALA A 28 -27.83 41.67 -16.28
C ALA A 28 -29.29 41.39 -15.89
N ARG A 29 -29.64 40.15 -15.51
CA ARG A 29 -30.96 39.84 -14.90
C ARG A 29 -30.89 38.95 -13.66
N SER A 30 -31.17 39.59 -12.52
CA SER A 30 -31.53 38.95 -11.25
C SER A 30 -32.92 38.32 -11.30
N ARG A 31 -33.10 37.18 -10.61
CA ARG A 31 -34.43 36.71 -10.17
C ARG A 31 -34.38 36.13 -8.75
N LYS A 32 -34.77 36.95 -7.78
CA LYS A 32 -35.26 36.48 -6.47
C LYS A 32 -36.52 35.64 -6.67
N LYS A 33 -36.69 34.58 -5.87
CA LYS A 33 -38.01 34.02 -5.54
C LYS A 33 -38.07 33.77 -4.03
N LYS A 34 -39.19 34.13 -3.42
CA LYS A 34 -39.43 34.19 -1.96
C LYS A 34 -40.83 33.62 -1.72
N LEU A 35 -40.96 32.61 -0.85
CA LEU A 35 -42.19 31.98 -0.29
C LEU A 35 -41.72 30.63 0.32
N SER A 36 -42.24 30.08 1.41
CA SER A 36 -43.01 30.60 2.56
C SER A 36 -43.05 29.50 3.63
N SER A 37 -43.29 29.87 4.89
CA SER A 37 -43.35 28.94 6.04
C SER A 37 -44.55 27.99 6.02
N SER A 38 -44.37 26.77 6.53
CA SER A 38 -45.43 26.01 7.22
C SER A 38 -44.85 25.16 8.35
N ASN A 39 -45.50 25.19 9.52
CA ASN A 39 -45.12 24.38 10.68
C ASN A 39 -45.53 22.90 10.50
N GLY A 40 -44.77 21.99 11.09
CA GLY A 40 -45.11 20.57 11.19
C GLY A 40 -44.40 19.90 12.36
N THR A 41 -45.08 19.78 13.50
CA THR A 41 -44.57 19.11 14.70
C THR A 41 -44.57 17.59 14.54
N GLY A 42 -43.45 16.93 14.83
CA GLY A 42 -43.37 15.47 14.88
C GLY A 42 -42.19 14.99 15.73
N LYS A 43 -42.48 14.38 16.89
CA LYS A 43 -41.47 13.67 17.70
C LYS A 43 -41.04 12.39 16.97
N SER A 44 -39.74 12.07 17.00
CA SER A 44 -39.26 10.70 16.78
C SER A 44 -38.09 10.41 17.71
N ASN A 45 -38.11 9.21 18.33
CA ASN A 45 -37.07 8.76 19.24
C ASN A 45 -35.79 8.40 18.46
N GLY A 46 -34.64 8.48 19.14
CA GLY A 46 -33.35 8.16 18.53
C GLY A 46 -33.09 6.66 18.37
N SER A 47 -32.31 6.34 17.36
CA SER A 47 -31.49 5.14 17.24
C SER A 47 -30.31 5.49 16.33
N ASP A 48 -29.10 5.54 16.89
CA ASP A 48 -27.86 5.63 16.11
C ASP A 48 -27.75 4.40 15.20
N ASP A 49 -27.40 4.61 13.93
CA ASP A 49 -26.84 3.57 13.06
C ASP A 49 -26.28 4.17 11.76
N GLY A 50 -25.09 3.71 11.36
CA GLY A 50 -24.63 3.78 9.95
C GLY A 50 -24.04 5.09 9.44
N ILE A 51 -22.73 5.29 9.67
CA ILE A 51 -21.89 6.13 8.79
C ILE A 51 -21.82 5.48 7.38
N TYR A 52 -21.47 6.27 6.37
CA TYR A 52 -21.35 5.95 4.92
C TYR A 52 -22.62 6.15 4.07
N ILE A 53 -22.95 7.42 3.82
CA ILE A 53 -23.67 7.84 2.61
C ILE A 53 -22.67 8.53 1.67
N VAL A 54 -22.43 7.94 0.50
CA VAL A 54 -21.74 8.63 -0.60
C VAL A 54 -22.66 9.71 -1.17
N SER A 55 -22.34 10.97 -0.92
CA SER A 55 -23.05 12.13 -1.48
C SER A 55 -22.58 12.44 -2.89
N ASP A 56 -23.35 12.04 -3.90
CA ASP A 56 -23.21 12.48 -5.29
C ASP A 56 -24.22 13.61 -5.55
N SER A 57 -23.74 14.86 -5.66
CA SER A 57 -24.55 16.08 -5.85
C SER A 57 -24.31 16.69 -7.24
N GLY A 58 -25.32 16.95 -8.06
CA GLY A 58 -26.74 16.60 -8.02
C GLY A 58 -27.47 17.06 -9.30
N ASP A 59 -28.65 16.53 -9.61
CA ASP A 59 -29.55 17.11 -10.63
C ASP A 59 -31.02 16.70 -10.36
N SER A 60 -31.92 17.69 -10.36
CA SER A 60 -33.32 17.57 -9.89
C SER A 60 -34.24 16.78 -10.82
N ARG A 61 -33.73 16.33 -11.98
CA ARG A 61 -34.46 15.43 -12.90
C ARG A 61 -34.44 13.96 -12.46
N ARG A 62 -33.58 13.56 -11.52
CA ARG A 62 -33.43 12.14 -11.11
C ARG A 62 -34.50 11.64 -10.13
N ASP A 63 -35.13 12.50 -9.34
CA ASP A 63 -36.05 12.07 -8.26
C ASP A 63 -37.39 11.53 -8.79
N ALA A 64 -37.94 12.12 -9.85
CA ALA A 64 -39.13 11.58 -10.53
C ALA A 64 -38.87 10.14 -11.01
N ALA A 65 -37.73 9.93 -11.69
CA ALA A 65 -37.30 8.60 -12.15
C ALA A 65 -36.91 7.63 -11.00
N ARG A 66 -36.73 8.11 -9.77
CA ARG A 66 -36.48 7.27 -8.58
C ARG A 66 -37.80 6.77 -7.98
N SER A 67 -38.83 7.62 -7.97
CA SER A 67 -40.19 7.28 -7.52
C SER A 67 -40.80 6.14 -8.37
N ASP A 68 -40.78 6.28 -9.70
CA ASP A 68 -41.32 5.26 -10.63
C ASP A 68 -40.61 3.91 -10.49
N ARG A 69 -39.29 3.92 -10.28
CA ARG A 69 -38.51 2.70 -10.05
C ARG A 69 -38.87 2.02 -8.71
N MET A 70 -39.23 2.76 -7.66
CA MET A 70 -39.74 2.17 -6.43
C MET A 70 -41.15 1.59 -6.58
N ALA A 71 -42.04 2.26 -7.32
CA ALA A 71 -43.38 1.74 -7.64
C ALA A 71 -43.31 0.42 -8.43
N MET A 72 -42.49 0.40 -9.49
CA MET A 72 -42.18 -0.80 -10.28
C MET A 72 -41.60 -1.94 -9.43
N ARG A 73 -40.70 -1.63 -8.47
CA ARG A 73 -40.10 -2.63 -7.57
C ARG A 73 -41.14 -3.23 -6.61
N LYS A 74 -42.03 -2.42 -6.02
CA LYS A 74 -43.14 -2.92 -5.18
C LYS A 74 -44.08 -3.84 -5.98
N HIS A 75 -44.45 -3.47 -7.20
CA HIS A 75 -45.31 -4.30 -8.04
C HIS A 75 -44.66 -5.65 -8.42
N ARG A 76 -43.35 -5.66 -8.67
CA ARG A 76 -42.58 -6.88 -9.01
C ARG A 76 -42.45 -7.84 -7.82
N VAL A 77 -42.25 -7.33 -6.61
CA VAL A 77 -42.23 -8.12 -5.35
C VAL A 77 -43.61 -8.76 -5.08
N HIS A 78 -44.70 -8.04 -5.34
CA HIS A 78 -46.05 -8.58 -5.12
C HIS A 78 -46.37 -9.75 -6.05
N ARG A 79 -45.96 -9.67 -7.34
CA ARG A 79 -46.06 -10.79 -8.32
C ARG A 79 -45.19 -11.99 -7.92
N SER A 80 -44.02 -11.78 -7.33
CA SER A 80 -43.15 -12.86 -6.85
C SER A 80 -43.80 -13.65 -5.70
N ARG A 81 -44.42 -12.95 -4.73
CA ARG A 81 -45.13 -13.59 -3.61
C ARG A 81 -46.34 -14.42 -4.04
N ALA A 82 -47.05 -14.01 -5.11
CA ALA A 82 -48.18 -14.77 -5.65
C ALA A 82 -47.76 -16.13 -6.29
N ARG A 83 -46.54 -16.24 -6.82
CA ARG A 83 -46.04 -17.47 -7.45
C ARG A 83 -45.54 -18.54 -6.47
N LYS A 84 -45.39 -18.23 -5.17
CA LYS A 84 -44.91 -19.18 -4.14
C LYS A 84 -45.98 -20.10 -3.54
N LYS A 85 -47.22 -20.10 -4.06
CA LYS A 85 -48.35 -20.89 -3.52
C LYS A 85 -48.70 -22.16 -4.31
N SER A 86 -47.87 -22.60 -5.26
CA SER A 86 -48.14 -23.81 -6.05
C SER A 86 -46.88 -24.57 -6.44
N VAL A 87 -46.69 -25.77 -5.84
CA VAL A 87 -46.12 -27.04 -6.36
C VAL A 87 -45.76 -27.95 -5.15
N PRO A 88 -46.18 -29.23 -5.12
CA PRO A 88 -45.99 -30.14 -3.97
C PRO A 88 -44.69 -30.97 -4.00
N LEU A 89 -44.50 -31.77 -2.95
CA LEU A 89 -43.33 -32.57 -2.57
C LEU A 89 -42.78 -33.52 -3.66
N ASN A 90 -41.46 -33.71 -3.66
CA ASN A 90 -40.80 -35.02 -3.83
C ASN A 90 -39.30 -34.98 -3.43
N GLY A 91 -39.01 -34.83 -2.14
CA GLY A 91 -37.64 -34.66 -1.63
C GLY A 91 -36.79 -35.93 -1.54
N LEU A 92 -37.40 -37.14 -1.54
CA LEU A 92 -36.67 -38.39 -1.28
C LEU A 92 -35.78 -38.85 -2.45
N ALA A 93 -36.19 -38.57 -3.69
CA ALA A 93 -35.47 -39.02 -4.90
C ALA A 93 -34.13 -38.29 -5.09
N PHE A 94 -34.06 -36.99 -4.77
CA PHE A 94 -32.84 -36.19 -4.92
C PHE A 94 -31.71 -36.63 -3.97
N CYS A 95 -32.03 -37.03 -2.74
CA CYS A 95 -31.04 -37.50 -1.77
C CYS A 95 -30.37 -38.81 -2.20
N LEU A 96 -31.13 -39.73 -2.83
CA LEU A 96 -30.60 -40.99 -3.34
C LEU A 96 -29.64 -40.78 -4.53
N ILE A 97 -30.00 -39.88 -5.46
CA ILE A 97 -29.17 -39.55 -6.63
C ILE A 97 -27.85 -38.89 -6.18
N ALA A 98 -27.90 -37.95 -5.23
CA ALA A 98 -26.71 -37.31 -4.68
C ALA A 98 -25.75 -38.31 -4.00
N GLY A 99 -26.30 -39.29 -3.26
CA GLY A 99 -25.50 -40.36 -2.64
C GLY A 99 -24.76 -41.24 -3.65
N VAL A 100 -25.41 -41.62 -4.75
CA VAL A 100 -24.79 -42.44 -5.81
C VAL A 100 -23.66 -41.68 -6.51
N ILE A 101 -23.85 -40.38 -6.80
CA ILE A 101 -22.82 -39.53 -7.41
C ILE A 101 -21.58 -39.41 -6.51
N PHE A 102 -21.77 -39.27 -5.20
CA PHE A 102 -20.66 -39.18 -4.23
C PHE A 102 -19.84 -40.47 -4.15
N VAL A 103 -20.49 -41.64 -4.19
CA VAL A 103 -19.81 -42.95 -4.20
C VAL A 103 -19.04 -43.17 -5.50
N MET A 104 -19.62 -42.79 -6.65
CA MET A 104 -18.93 -42.85 -7.94
C MET A 104 -17.70 -41.94 -7.98
N TYR A 105 -17.79 -40.73 -7.43
CA TYR A 105 -16.65 -39.80 -7.33
C TYR A 105 -15.51 -40.39 -6.47
N LEU A 106 -15.83 -40.97 -5.32
CA LEU A 106 -14.84 -41.68 -4.47
C LEU A 106 -14.15 -42.84 -5.19
N LEU A 107 -14.88 -43.64 -5.97
CA LEU A 107 -14.31 -44.74 -6.75
C LEU A 107 -13.36 -44.23 -7.84
N VAL A 108 -13.72 -43.15 -8.55
CA VAL A 108 -12.85 -42.52 -9.57
C VAL A 108 -11.56 -41.99 -8.93
N CYS A 109 -11.66 -41.31 -7.78
CA CYS A 109 -10.49 -40.86 -7.04
C CYS A 109 -9.57 -42.03 -6.63
N LEU A 110 -10.13 -43.12 -6.09
CA LEU A 110 -9.34 -44.30 -5.68
C LEU A 110 -8.63 -44.99 -6.86
N ILE A 111 -9.21 -44.96 -8.06
CA ILE A 111 -8.58 -45.49 -9.28
C ILE A 111 -7.45 -44.56 -9.75
N LEU A 112 -7.68 -43.24 -9.75
CA LEU A 112 -6.67 -42.24 -10.12
C LEU A 112 -5.44 -42.29 -9.19
N PHE A 113 -5.66 -42.34 -7.86
CA PHE A 113 -4.56 -42.43 -6.89
C PHE A 113 -3.76 -43.74 -6.92
N ARG A 114 -4.29 -44.80 -7.57
CA ARG A 114 -3.62 -46.10 -7.68
C ARG A 114 -2.68 -46.19 -8.90
N ASN A 115 -2.75 -45.24 -9.83
CA ASN A 115 -1.99 -45.25 -11.09
C ASN A 115 -0.91 -44.15 -11.18
N ILE A 116 -0.56 -43.47 -10.07
CA ILE A 116 0.51 -42.46 -10.04
C ILE A 116 1.87 -43.16 -9.88
N PRO A 117 2.85 -42.97 -10.79
CA PRO A 117 4.20 -43.51 -10.62
C PRO A 117 4.94 -42.87 -9.43
N ASP A 118 5.79 -43.64 -8.75
CA ASP A 118 6.44 -43.28 -7.46
C ASP A 118 7.45 -42.10 -7.48
N GLY A 119 7.47 -41.27 -8.54
CA GLY A 119 8.37 -40.12 -8.67
C GLY A 119 7.92 -38.84 -7.92
N GLU A 120 6.62 -38.56 -7.85
CA GLU A 120 6.08 -37.23 -7.47
C GLU A 120 5.25 -37.24 -6.18
N ALA A 121 5.70 -37.94 -5.13
CA ALA A 121 4.90 -38.17 -3.91
C ALA A 121 5.54 -37.70 -2.59
N LYS A 122 6.42 -36.69 -2.59
CA LYS A 122 6.99 -36.12 -1.34
C LYS A 122 6.06 -35.17 -0.58
N GLY A 123 5.21 -34.40 -1.26
CA GLY A 123 4.26 -33.47 -0.59
C GLY A 123 3.07 -34.17 0.09
N MET A 124 2.45 -35.15 -0.57
CA MET A 124 1.16 -35.70 -0.14
C MET A 124 1.22 -36.72 1.02
N ARG A 125 2.38 -37.37 1.25
CA ARG A 125 2.52 -38.33 2.37
C ARG A 125 2.38 -37.66 3.75
N GLY A 126 2.74 -36.38 3.88
CA GLY A 126 2.57 -35.61 5.12
C GLY A 126 1.09 -35.31 5.45
N LEU A 127 0.29 -35.03 4.42
CA LEU A 127 -1.14 -34.72 4.58
C LEU A 127 -1.92 -35.96 5.03
N VAL A 128 -1.71 -37.10 4.35
CA VAL A 128 -2.34 -38.39 4.70
C VAL A 128 -1.98 -38.82 6.13
N LYS A 129 -0.75 -38.58 6.59
CA LYS A 129 -0.33 -38.85 7.97
C LYS A 129 -1.10 -37.98 8.98
N LYS A 130 -1.17 -36.65 8.76
CA LYS A 130 -1.94 -35.73 9.62
C LYS A 130 -3.43 -36.07 9.68
N THR A 131 -4.05 -36.41 8.55
CA THR A 131 -5.47 -36.82 8.51
C THR A 131 -5.71 -38.12 9.29
N LYS A 132 -4.81 -39.11 9.17
CA LYS A 132 -4.90 -40.37 9.94
C LYS A 132 -4.79 -40.12 11.44
N GLU A 133 -3.84 -39.29 11.87
CA GLU A 133 -3.65 -38.87 13.27
C GLU A 133 -4.81 -38.02 13.84
N GLN A 134 -5.63 -37.39 12.99
CA GLN A 134 -6.89 -36.76 13.40
C GLN A 134 -8.03 -37.78 13.54
N VAL A 135 -8.18 -38.71 12.60
CA VAL A 135 -9.22 -39.75 12.63
C VAL A 135 -9.05 -40.67 13.85
N ASP A 136 -7.82 -41.06 14.19
CA ASP A 136 -7.56 -41.90 15.36
C ASP A 136 -7.80 -41.14 16.68
N ARG A 137 -7.53 -39.82 16.73
CA ARG A 137 -7.91 -38.95 17.85
C ARG A 137 -9.42 -38.82 18.04
N ILE A 138 -10.20 -38.83 16.96
CA ILE A 138 -11.67 -38.78 17.02
C ILE A 138 -12.23 -40.12 17.50
N ARG A 139 -11.66 -41.25 17.04
CA ARG A 139 -12.02 -42.61 17.53
C ARG A 139 -11.76 -42.80 19.03
N GLY A 140 -10.72 -42.18 19.57
CA GLY A 140 -10.40 -42.23 21.00
C GLY A 140 -11.45 -41.59 21.92
N LYS A 141 -12.29 -40.66 21.42
CA LYS A 141 -13.27 -39.92 22.25
C LYS A 141 -14.61 -40.65 22.49
N PHE A 142 -14.84 -41.81 21.88
CA PHE A 142 -16.13 -42.53 21.96
C PHE A 142 -16.07 -43.86 22.75
N ARG A 143 -15.36 -43.90 23.89
CA ARG A 143 -15.40 -45.05 24.82
C ARG A 143 -15.34 -44.66 26.30
N HIS A 144 -16.40 -45.01 27.03
CA HIS A 144 -16.51 -45.08 28.49
C HIS A 144 -17.53 -46.18 28.86
N PRO A 145 -17.47 -46.79 30.06
CA PRO A 145 -16.27 -47.31 30.72
C PRO A 145 -16.47 -48.76 31.22
N LYS A 146 -15.40 -49.43 31.67
CA LYS A 146 -15.50 -50.53 32.63
C LYS A 146 -14.50 -50.32 33.77
N LYS A 147 -14.93 -50.70 34.97
CA LYS A 147 -14.18 -50.70 36.23
C LYS A 147 -13.04 -51.75 36.16
N ASP A 148 -11.97 -51.74 36.95
CA ASP A 148 -11.88 -51.77 38.42
C ASP A 148 -10.41 -51.64 38.91
N LEU A 149 -10.22 -51.57 40.24
CA LEU A 149 -9.05 -52.00 41.04
C LEU A 149 -7.73 -51.18 41.09
N VAL A 150 -7.70 -50.32 42.12
CA VAL A 150 -6.62 -50.03 43.10
C VAL A 150 -5.34 -50.89 43.08
N THR A 151 -4.17 -50.23 43.15
CA THR A 151 -3.07 -50.53 44.12
C THR A 151 -2.04 -49.39 44.20
N SER A 152 -1.21 -49.36 45.25
CA SER A 152 -0.40 -48.22 45.70
C SER A 152 1.13 -48.49 45.77
N GLN A 153 1.95 -47.44 45.74
CA GLN A 153 3.11 -47.13 46.64
C GLN A 153 3.96 -45.94 46.11
N LYS A 154 4.23 -44.90 46.93
CA LYS A 154 5.51 -44.54 47.62
C LYS A 154 6.73 -44.43 46.68
N GLY A 155 7.42 -43.29 46.52
CA GLY A 155 8.27 -42.53 47.47
C GLY A 155 9.70 -42.43 46.84
N ASN A 156 10.64 -41.49 47.09
CA ASN A 156 10.84 -40.39 48.04
C ASN A 156 11.70 -39.26 47.39
N ASN A 157 11.81 -38.10 48.06
CA ASN A 157 12.78 -37.01 47.78
C ASN A 157 14.17 -37.29 48.39
N VAL A 158 15.23 -36.58 47.94
CA VAL A 158 16.31 -35.95 48.75
C VAL A 158 16.88 -34.71 48.01
N GLU A 159 17.21 -33.63 48.74
CA GLU A 159 17.95 -32.42 48.32
C GLU A 159 19.32 -32.32 49.04
N GLU A 160 20.26 -31.50 48.52
CA GLU A 160 21.22 -30.57 49.21
C GLU A 160 22.45 -30.27 48.28
N ILE A 161 22.83 -29.02 47.93
CA ILE A 161 23.44 -27.85 48.65
C ILE A 161 24.99 -27.88 48.81
N ALA A 162 25.71 -27.52 47.73
CA ALA A 162 26.56 -26.32 47.50
C ALA A 162 27.87 -25.90 48.32
N VAL A 163 28.85 -25.35 47.55
CA VAL A 163 29.94 -24.32 47.86
C VAL A 163 31.23 -24.76 48.64
N PRO A 164 32.42 -24.08 48.59
CA PRO A 164 33.32 -23.54 47.52
C PRO A 164 34.82 -24.01 47.55
N ASP A 165 35.66 -23.56 46.59
CA ASP A 165 36.94 -22.77 46.74
C ASP A 165 38.08 -23.00 45.70
N SER A 166 39.00 -22.02 45.61
CA SER A 166 40.11 -21.81 44.62
C SER A 166 41.52 -22.12 45.25
N PRO A 167 42.74 -21.78 44.72
CA PRO A 167 43.17 -21.13 43.45
C PRO A 167 44.52 -21.66 42.80
N ILE A 168 45.08 -20.89 41.83
CA ILE A 168 46.53 -20.64 41.48
C ILE A 168 47.16 -21.19 40.15
N ALA A 169 47.85 -20.25 39.45
CA ALA A 169 49.00 -20.32 38.51
C ALA A 169 48.85 -20.60 36.98
N ASP A 170 48.91 -19.49 36.23
CA ASP A 170 49.88 -19.15 35.17
C ASP A 170 50.28 -20.14 34.04
N THR A 171 49.97 -19.76 32.80
CA THR A 171 50.96 -19.64 31.72
C THR A 171 50.51 -18.57 30.70
N ILE A 172 51.37 -17.61 30.38
CA ILE A 172 51.12 -16.58 29.35
C ILE A 172 51.49 -17.15 27.97
N VAL A 173 50.55 -17.12 27.03
CA VAL A 173 50.85 -17.22 25.59
C VAL A 173 50.23 -16.01 24.90
N LEU A 174 51.07 -15.24 24.22
CA LEU A 174 50.67 -14.10 23.40
C LEU A 174 50.09 -14.64 22.08
N ASP A 175 48.76 -14.57 21.89
CA ASP A 175 48.17 -14.68 20.56
C ASP A 175 47.74 -13.29 20.05
N SER A 176 48.37 -12.86 18.98
CA SER A 176 48.10 -11.61 18.28
C SER A 176 46.88 -11.74 17.37
N SER A 177 45.68 -11.78 17.96
CA SER A 177 44.44 -11.64 17.18
C SER A 177 43.30 -10.93 17.93
N GLU A 178 43.52 -9.65 18.29
CA GLU A 178 42.41 -8.72 18.49
C GLU A 178 41.66 -8.53 17.16
N LYS A 179 40.74 -9.46 16.88
CA LYS A 179 39.62 -9.22 15.99
C LYS A 179 38.78 -8.13 16.65
N ILE A 180 39.06 -6.88 16.30
CA ILE A 180 38.19 -5.75 16.58
C ILE A 180 36.80 -6.16 16.10
N ALA A 181 35.91 -6.42 17.05
CA ALA A 181 34.54 -6.79 16.76
C ALA A 181 33.84 -5.53 16.25
N VAL A 182 33.95 -5.31 14.93
CA VAL A 182 33.21 -4.25 14.22
C VAL A 182 31.74 -4.39 14.65
N PRO A 183 31.14 -3.37 15.28
CA PRO A 183 29.76 -3.46 15.69
C PRO A 183 28.90 -3.83 14.49
N LYS A 184 28.14 -4.93 14.59
CA LYS A 184 27.22 -5.32 13.52
C LYS A 184 26.25 -4.15 13.33
N SER A 185 26.29 -3.51 12.16
CA SER A 185 25.32 -2.46 11.82
C SER A 185 23.91 -3.02 12.01
N PRO A 186 22.99 -2.26 12.65
CA PRO A 186 21.61 -2.69 12.74
C PRO A 186 20.85 -2.56 11.41
N VAL A 187 21.47 -1.95 10.39
CA VAL A 187 20.99 -2.02 9.01
C VAL A 187 21.45 -3.35 8.40
N PRO A 188 20.53 -4.20 7.91
CA PRO A 188 20.87 -5.42 7.19
C PRO A 188 21.66 -5.12 5.91
N VAL A 189 22.47 -6.08 5.45
CA VAL A 189 23.15 -5.97 4.16
C VAL A 189 22.14 -6.27 3.04
N GLY A 190 22.07 -5.39 2.04
CA GLY A 190 21.29 -5.64 0.83
C GLY A 190 21.98 -6.63 -0.11
N VAL A 191 21.22 -7.52 -0.72
CA VAL A 191 21.70 -8.53 -1.69
C VAL A 191 20.99 -8.34 -3.02
N TRP A 192 21.70 -8.52 -4.13
CA TRP A 192 21.12 -8.56 -5.47
C TRP A 192 21.83 -9.57 -6.37
N PRO A 193 21.10 -10.34 -7.22
CA PRO A 193 19.65 -10.51 -7.21
C PRO A 193 19.17 -11.22 -5.94
N VAL A 194 17.87 -11.12 -5.65
CA VAL A 194 17.24 -11.72 -4.46
C VAL A 194 15.79 -12.08 -4.79
N SER A 195 15.29 -13.19 -4.26
CA SER A 195 13.89 -13.61 -4.37
C SER A 195 13.44 -14.24 -3.06
N ILE A 196 12.20 -13.99 -2.64
CA ILE A 196 11.68 -14.56 -1.37
C ILE A 196 11.61 -16.09 -1.40
N ARG A 197 11.60 -16.71 -2.59
CA ARG A 197 11.60 -18.18 -2.77
C ARG A 197 12.91 -18.82 -2.31
N ASP A 198 14.00 -18.06 -2.31
CA ASP A 198 15.29 -18.52 -1.78
C ASP A 198 15.31 -18.52 -0.23
N GLU A 199 14.28 -17.95 0.39
CA GLU A 199 14.06 -17.87 1.85
C GLU A 199 12.93 -18.81 2.33
N ASP A 200 12.44 -19.72 1.47
CA ASP A 200 11.39 -20.68 1.81
C ASP A 200 11.74 -21.48 3.07
N GLY A 201 10.93 -21.33 4.13
CA GLY A 201 11.16 -21.94 5.44
C GLY A 201 11.80 -21.01 6.49
N ILE A 202 12.14 -19.77 6.14
CA ILE A 202 12.63 -18.70 7.06
C ILE A 202 11.47 -17.72 7.41
N PHE A 203 10.23 -18.06 7.04
CA PHE A 203 9.04 -17.23 7.25
C PHE A 203 8.65 -17.20 8.75
N GLU A 204 8.04 -16.10 9.18
CA GLU A 204 7.51 -15.94 10.54
C GLU A 204 5.98 -16.09 10.56
N GLU A 205 5.44 -16.57 11.68
CA GLU A 205 3.99 -16.68 11.88
C GLU A 205 3.44 -15.41 12.53
N ILE A 206 2.62 -14.66 11.81
CA ILE A 206 1.87 -13.52 12.36
C ILE A 206 0.40 -13.89 12.63
N LYS A 207 -0.20 -13.25 13.63
CA LYS A 207 -1.66 -13.30 13.82
C LYS A 207 -2.35 -12.43 12.77
N HIS A 208 -3.33 -12.98 12.06
CA HIS A 208 -4.14 -12.22 11.12
C HIS A 208 -5.00 -11.16 11.84
N PRO A 209 -4.84 -9.85 11.55
CA PRO A 209 -5.41 -8.77 12.37
C PRO A 209 -6.94 -8.65 12.32
N GLY A 210 -7.58 -9.26 11.32
CA GLY A 210 -9.03 -9.37 11.23
C GLY A 210 -9.71 -10.31 12.25
N PHE A 211 -8.99 -11.25 12.88
CA PHE A 211 -9.58 -12.20 13.84
C PHE A 211 -9.30 -11.78 15.30
N ASP A 212 -10.10 -12.28 16.25
CA ASP A 212 -9.91 -12.06 17.69
C ASP A 212 -8.96 -13.10 18.30
N GLU A 213 -8.44 -12.82 19.51
CA GLU A 213 -7.39 -13.66 20.14
C GLU A 213 -7.82 -15.10 20.45
N GLY A 214 -9.12 -15.40 20.44
CA GLY A 214 -9.67 -16.77 20.52
C GLY A 214 -9.74 -17.52 19.19
N HIS A 215 -9.56 -16.83 18.06
CA HIS A 215 -9.61 -17.37 16.70
C HIS A 215 -8.26 -17.18 16.01
N ASN A 216 -7.26 -17.96 16.45
CA ASN A 216 -5.89 -17.90 15.93
C ASN A 216 -5.80 -18.39 14.47
N VAL A 217 -6.14 -17.51 13.52
CA VAL A 217 -5.69 -17.60 12.13
C VAL A 217 -4.27 -17.04 12.10
N LEU A 218 -3.31 -17.96 12.04
CA LEU A 218 -1.90 -17.63 11.83
C LEU A 218 -1.60 -17.60 10.33
N MET A 219 -0.67 -16.75 9.94
CA MET A 219 -0.19 -16.61 8.57
C MET A 219 1.33 -16.68 8.57
N SER A 220 1.88 -17.63 7.82
CA SER A 220 3.29 -17.64 7.44
C SER A 220 3.55 -16.49 6.48
N VAL A 221 4.44 -15.57 6.85
CA VAL A 221 4.80 -14.40 6.07
C VAL A 221 6.32 -14.24 6.03
N PRO A 222 6.89 -13.65 4.97
CA PRO A 222 8.30 -13.28 5.00
C PRO A 222 8.60 -12.33 6.17
N PRO A 223 9.76 -12.43 6.83
CA PRO A 223 10.19 -11.44 7.80
C PRO A 223 10.38 -10.07 7.11
N PHE A 224 10.31 -8.98 7.87
CA PHE A 224 10.80 -7.71 7.35
C PHE A 224 12.32 -7.80 7.15
N TRP A 225 12.83 -7.22 6.06
CA TRP A 225 14.27 -7.10 5.83
C TRP A 225 14.95 -6.41 7.02
N ALA A 226 14.39 -5.29 7.50
CA ALA A 226 14.76 -4.66 8.76
C ALA A 226 13.63 -4.78 9.78
N ASN A 227 13.84 -5.56 10.85
CA ASN A 227 12.84 -5.78 11.90
C ASN A 227 12.73 -4.63 12.92
N ASP A 228 13.73 -3.75 13.01
CA ASP A 228 13.74 -2.57 13.87
C ASP A 228 13.95 -1.29 13.03
N PRO A 229 12.85 -0.62 12.62
CA PRO A 229 12.89 0.69 11.96
C PRO A 229 13.64 1.77 12.76
N VAL A 230 13.54 1.76 14.09
CA VAL A 230 14.11 2.78 14.96
C VAL A 230 15.63 2.71 14.95
N ALA A 231 16.20 1.51 14.84
CA ALA A 231 17.64 1.33 14.71
C ALA A 231 18.22 1.86 13.37
N ILE A 232 17.37 2.20 12.39
CA ILE A 232 17.77 2.88 11.14
C ILE A 232 17.69 4.40 11.29
N HIS A 233 16.54 4.94 11.73
CA HIS A 233 16.33 6.40 11.79
C HIS A 233 16.73 7.05 13.13
N GLU A 234 17.03 6.26 14.16
CA GLU A 234 17.60 6.69 15.45
C GLU A 234 16.81 7.81 16.17
N ASN A 235 15.50 7.91 15.89
CA ASN A 235 14.62 8.99 16.34
C ASN A 235 15.15 10.43 16.10
N LYS A 236 15.98 10.62 15.09
CA LYS A 236 16.53 11.92 14.68
C LYS A 236 16.54 12.03 13.16
N LEU A 237 16.98 13.18 12.64
CA LEU A 237 17.24 13.29 11.21
C LEU A 237 18.38 12.34 10.79
N MET A 238 18.13 11.51 9.78
CA MET A 238 19.09 10.51 9.30
C MET A 238 20.38 11.17 8.76
N SER A 239 21.51 10.48 8.89
CA SER A 239 22.78 10.88 8.27
C SER A 239 22.91 10.33 6.85
N ARG A 240 23.68 11.01 5.99
CA ARG A 240 23.92 10.55 4.61
C ARG A 240 24.56 9.16 4.56
N GLU A 241 25.56 8.90 5.41
CA GLU A 241 26.19 7.57 5.52
C GLU A 241 25.17 6.46 5.82
N ARG A 242 24.24 6.70 6.77
CA ARG A 242 23.19 5.75 7.13
C ARG A 242 22.23 5.52 5.96
N ALA A 243 21.80 6.57 5.26
CA ALA A 243 20.93 6.44 4.09
C ALA A 243 21.62 5.69 2.93
N LEU A 244 22.89 5.98 2.65
CA LEU A 244 23.68 5.32 1.61
C LEU A 244 24.06 3.87 1.93
N SER A 245 24.00 3.47 3.20
CA SER A 245 24.10 2.04 3.59
C SER A 245 22.88 1.21 3.18
N ILE A 246 21.80 1.85 2.69
CA ILE A 246 20.59 1.19 2.19
C ILE A 246 20.45 1.42 0.69
N GLY A 247 20.68 0.36 -0.08
CA GLY A 247 20.44 0.34 -1.52
C GLY A 247 21.42 -0.52 -2.30
N THR A 248 20.91 -1.53 -3.01
CA THR A 248 21.72 -2.42 -3.85
C THR A 248 21.91 -1.89 -5.27
N CYS A 249 23.02 -2.30 -5.88
CA CYS A 249 23.30 -2.19 -7.30
C CYS A 249 23.16 -3.57 -7.95
N ILE A 250 22.88 -3.59 -9.26
CA ILE A 250 22.91 -4.82 -10.05
C ILE A 250 24.28 -5.49 -10.00
N THR A 251 25.34 -4.69 -10.17
CA THR A 251 26.72 -5.18 -10.16
C THR A 251 27.32 -5.02 -8.76
N PRO A 252 27.79 -6.09 -8.10
CA PRO A 252 28.50 -5.98 -6.83
C PRO A 252 29.85 -5.28 -6.99
N ASP A 253 30.35 -4.67 -5.92
CA ASP A 253 31.67 -4.06 -5.90
C ASP A 253 32.77 -5.13 -6.10
N PRO A 254 33.71 -4.93 -7.05
CA PRO A 254 34.68 -5.97 -7.41
C PRO A 254 35.77 -6.22 -6.35
N LYS A 255 35.86 -5.40 -5.29
CA LYS A 255 36.84 -5.57 -4.20
C LYS A 255 36.23 -6.23 -2.97
N THR A 256 34.97 -5.92 -2.67
CA THR A 256 34.26 -6.31 -1.44
C THR A 256 33.16 -7.35 -1.67
N GLY A 257 32.70 -7.52 -2.92
CA GLY A 257 31.52 -8.32 -3.25
C GLY A 257 30.19 -7.70 -2.84
N SER A 258 30.18 -6.51 -2.22
CA SER A 258 28.97 -5.86 -1.73
C SER A 258 28.11 -5.34 -2.89
N SER A 259 26.82 -5.70 -2.90
CA SER A 259 25.83 -5.04 -3.77
C SER A 259 25.49 -3.63 -3.28
N THR A 260 25.64 -3.34 -1.98
CA THR A 260 25.49 -1.99 -1.43
C THR A 260 26.76 -1.17 -1.67
N ARG A 261 26.67 -0.14 -2.53
CA ARG A 261 27.80 0.70 -2.96
C ARG A 261 27.61 2.21 -2.70
N GLY A 262 26.47 2.63 -2.15
CA GLY A 262 26.16 4.04 -1.90
C GLY A 262 26.32 4.90 -3.17
N ASP A 263 27.03 6.02 -3.05
CA ASP A 263 27.31 6.94 -4.17
C ASP A 263 28.16 6.31 -5.29
N ALA A 264 28.91 5.23 -5.03
CA ALA A 264 29.66 4.50 -6.06
C ALA A 264 28.77 3.58 -6.94
N CYS A 265 27.44 3.64 -6.76
CA CYS A 265 26.43 2.95 -7.56
C CYS A 265 25.95 3.82 -8.75
N PRO A 266 26.28 3.47 -10.01
CA PRO A 266 25.79 4.17 -11.20
C PRO A 266 24.26 4.22 -11.26
N LEU A 267 23.69 5.33 -11.73
CA LEU A 267 22.23 5.55 -11.74
C LEU A 267 21.44 4.47 -12.49
N ASN A 268 22.02 3.86 -13.53
CA ASN A 268 21.44 2.75 -14.28
C ASN A 268 21.57 1.39 -13.57
N GLU A 269 22.54 1.23 -12.65
CA GLU A 269 22.72 0.00 -11.86
C GLU A 269 21.90 -0.02 -10.56
N ARG A 270 21.43 1.13 -10.08
CA ARG A 270 20.62 1.25 -8.86
C ARG A 270 19.28 0.50 -9.00
N THR A 271 19.03 -0.44 -8.10
CA THR A 271 17.87 -1.34 -8.15
C THR A 271 16.57 -0.67 -7.71
N ILE A 272 15.43 -1.19 -8.17
CA ILE A 272 14.09 -0.69 -7.87
C ILE A 272 13.23 -1.85 -7.38
N PHE A 273 12.71 -1.76 -6.16
CA PHE A 273 11.62 -2.62 -5.70
C PHE A 273 10.27 -1.99 -6.01
N VAL A 274 9.37 -2.72 -6.68
CA VAL A 274 8.00 -2.29 -6.99
C VAL A 274 7.03 -3.15 -6.18
N ALA A 275 6.40 -2.56 -5.17
CA ALA A 275 5.37 -3.21 -4.36
C ALA A 275 3.97 -2.96 -4.94
N ILE A 276 3.22 -4.05 -5.15
CA ILE A 276 1.85 -4.04 -5.63
C ILE A 276 0.95 -4.80 -4.65
N ALA A 277 -0.14 -4.16 -4.22
CA ALA A 277 -1.22 -4.82 -3.50
C ALA A 277 -2.40 -5.08 -4.45
N SER A 278 -2.69 -6.35 -4.72
CA SER A 278 -3.79 -6.80 -5.58
C SER A 278 -4.91 -7.40 -4.74
N TYR A 279 -6.15 -7.13 -5.13
CA TYR A 279 -7.33 -7.83 -4.61
C TYR A 279 -8.25 -8.15 -5.78
N ARG A 280 -8.25 -9.43 -6.19
CA ARG A 280 -9.07 -9.98 -7.29
C ARG A 280 -9.02 -9.15 -8.59
N ASP A 281 -7.89 -8.47 -8.86
CA ASP A 281 -7.78 -7.53 -9.98
C ASP A 281 -7.10 -8.17 -11.19
N TYR A 282 -7.90 -8.44 -12.23
CA TYR A 282 -7.44 -9.06 -13.47
C TYR A 282 -6.36 -8.26 -14.22
N GLN A 283 -6.21 -6.96 -13.95
CA GLN A 283 -5.20 -6.10 -14.57
C GLN A 283 -3.85 -6.14 -13.85
N CYS A 284 -3.73 -6.82 -12.72
CA CYS A 284 -2.48 -6.90 -11.95
C CYS A 284 -1.31 -7.40 -12.81
N ARG A 285 -1.51 -8.50 -13.56
CA ARG A 285 -0.55 -9.03 -14.53
C ARG A 285 -0.15 -8.03 -15.62
N ASP A 286 -1.06 -7.16 -16.04
CA ASP A 286 -0.79 -6.13 -17.04
C ASP A 286 0.04 -4.99 -16.46
N THR A 287 -0.19 -4.63 -15.20
CA THR A 287 0.64 -3.69 -14.44
C THR A 287 2.07 -4.24 -14.30
N VAL A 288 2.24 -5.46 -13.80
CA VAL A 288 3.55 -6.14 -13.67
C VAL A 288 4.26 -6.21 -15.03
N ARG A 289 3.57 -6.69 -16.07
CA ARG A 289 4.08 -6.72 -17.45
C ARG A 289 4.57 -5.35 -17.92
N SER A 290 3.78 -4.30 -17.69
CA SER A 290 4.11 -2.94 -18.14
C SER A 290 5.31 -2.34 -17.40
N ALA A 291 5.49 -2.64 -16.11
CA ALA A 291 6.64 -2.19 -15.34
C ALA A 291 7.97 -2.67 -15.97
N PHE A 292 8.01 -3.91 -16.45
CA PHE A 292 9.18 -4.44 -17.18
C PHE A 292 9.24 -3.97 -18.63
N SER A 293 8.17 -4.11 -19.42
CA SER A 293 8.21 -3.82 -20.87
C SER A 293 8.42 -2.34 -21.20
N ALA A 294 8.06 -1.45 -20.27
CA ALA A 294 8.22 -0.01 -20.44
C ALA A 294 9.53 0.51 -19.81
N ALA A 295 10.28 -0.30 -19.06
CA ALA A 295 11.56 0.11 -18.49
C ALA A 295 12.67 0.20 -19.55
N ALA A 296 13.63 1.11 -19.36
CA ALA A 296 14.88 1.12 -20.10
C ALA A 296 15.88 0.10 -19.54
N HIS A 297 15.84 -0.15 -18.23
CA HIS A 297 16.68 -1.12 -17.52
C HIS A 297 15.83 -2.14 -16.74
N PRO A 298 15.08 -3.04 -17.41
CA PRO A 298 14.24 -4.03 -16.74
C PRO A 298 15.03 -4.96 -15.80
N GLU A 299 16.33 -5.15 -16.02
CA GLU A 299 17.25 -5.94 -15.21
C GLU A 299 17.51 -5.39 -13.79
N ARG A 300 17.07 -4.16 -13.49
CA ARG A 300 17.19 -3.54 -12.14
C ARG A 300 15.91 -3.58 -11.31
N ILE A 301 14.81 -4.03 -11.90
CA ILE A 301 13.48 -4.01 -11.26
C ILE A 301 13.20 -5.36 -10.62
N ARG A 302 12.78 -5.38 -9.35
CA ARG A 302 12.09 -6.54 -8.75
C ARG A 302 10.68 -6.13 -8.38
N VAL A 303 9.69 -6.95 -8.72
CA VAL A 303 8.28 -6.71 -8.42
C VAL A 303 7.84 -7.66 -7.32
N GLY A 304 7.38 -7.12 -6.20
CA GLY A 304 6.76 -7.88 -5.12
C GLY A 304 5.26 -7.64 -5.12
N VAL A 305 4.49 -8.71 -5.23
CA VAL A 305 3.02 -8.64 -5.29
C VAL A 305 2.41 -9.37 -4.10
N VAL A 306 1.47 -8.73 -3.43
CA VAL A 306 0.54 -9.41 -2.52
C VAL A 306 -0.75 -9.61 -3.28
N ASP A 307 -1.02 -10.84 -3.68
CA ASP A 307 -2.12 -11.17 -4.58
C ASP A 307 -3.23 -11.92 -3.85
N GLN A 308 -4.35 -11.22 -3.62
CA GLN A 308 -5.46 -11.71 -2.83
C GLN A 308 -6.56 -12.25 -3.76
N ILE A 309 -6.58 -13.56 -3.97
CA ILE A 309 -7.37 -14.23 -5.02
C ILE A 309 -8.25 -15.36 -4.48
N VAL A 310 -9.31 -15.70 -5.20
CA VAL A 310 -10.05 -16.95 -5.06
C VAL A 310 -9.50 -17.96 -6.07
N VAL A 311 -8.84 -19.00 -5.56
CA VAL A 311 -8.17 -20.01 -6.40
C VAL A 311 -9.17 -20.72 -7.30
N GLY A 312 -8.93 -20.65 -8.62
CA GLY A 312 -9.80 -21.24 -9.64
C GLY A 312 -10.90 -20.30 -10.18
N GLU A 313 -11.10 -19.12 -9.57
CA GLU A 313 -11.94 -18.05 -10.13
C GLU A 313 -11.08 -16.92 -10.72
N ASP A 314 -10.11 -16.41 -9.95
CA ASP A 314 -9.28 -15.28 -10.35
C ASP A 314 -7.90 -15.74 -10.87
N GLY A 315 -7.29 -14.96 -11.75
CA GLY A 315 -5.97 -15.25 -12.31
C GLY A 315 -4.83 -14.51 -11.58
N SER A 316 -3.79 -15.24 -11.18
CA SER A 316 -2.61 -14.66 -10.51
C SER A 316 -1.91 -13.57 -11.34
N CYS A 317 -1.28 -12.61 -10.66
CA CYS A 317 -0.50 -11.52 -11.22
C CYS A 317 0.77 -11.94 -11.99
N ASP A 318 1.41 -13.06 -11.62
CA ASP A 318 2.62 -13.57 -12.30
C ASP A 318 2.32 -14.52 -13.48
N VAL A 319 1.06 -14.95 -13.62
CA VAL A 319 0.64 -15.83 -14.70
C VAL A 319 0.34 -15.00 -15.95
N PRO A 320 1.02 -15.25 -17.09
CA PRO A 320 0.76 -14.53 -18.33
C PRO A 320 -0.60 -14.84 -18.96
N HIS A 321 -1.00 -14.02 -19.94
CA HIS A 321 -2.23 -14.24 -20.72
C HIS A 321 -2.11 -15.40 -21.72
N SER A 322 -0.91 -15.60 -22.30
CA SER A 322 -0.54 -16.76 -23.11
C SER A 322 0.55 -17.58 -22.41
N PRO A 323 0.59 -18.92 -22.54
CA PRO A 323 1.65 -19.73 -21.95
C PRO A 323 3.06 -19.32 -22.38
N CYS A 324 4.05 -19.41 -21.48
CA CYS A 324 5.46 -19.17 -21.80
C CYS A 324 6.03 -20.13 -22.87
N SER A 325 5.33 -21.23 -23.19
CA SER A 325 5.68 -22.14 -24.29
C SER A 325 5.29 -21.59 -25.67
N GLU A 326 4.34 -20.65 -25.74
CA GLU A 326 3.89 -20.01 -26.99
C GLU A 326 4.63 -18.69 -27.23
N ASP A 327 4.78 -17.87 -26.18
CA ASP A 327 5.66 -16.70 -26.18
C ASP A 327 6.56 -16.74 -24.93
N PRO A 328 7.81 -17.23 -25.05
CA PRO A 328 8.79 -17.23 -23.95
C PRO A 328 9.42 -15.85 -23.70
N ASN A 329 9.32 -14.93 -24.66
CA ASN A 329 9.99 -13.62 -24.60
C ASN A 329 9.12 -12.54 -23.94
N GLN A 330 7.84 -12.82 -23.67
CA GLN A 330 6.99 -11.89 -22.94
C GLN A 330 7.52 -11.59 -21.53
N PRO A 331 7.31 -10.38 -20.97
CA PRO A 331 7.99 -9.93 -19.76
C PRO A 331 7.79 -10.81 -18.52
N LEU A 332 6.60 -11.37 -18.32
CA LEU A 332 6.29 -12.24 -17.17
C LEU A 332 7.04 -13.58 -17.21
N CYS A 333 7.44 -14.04 -18.40
CA CYS A 333 8.25 -15.23 -18.58
C CYS A 333 9.74 -14.88 -18.50
N LEU A 334 10.17 -13.82 -19.20
CA LEU A 334 11.57 -13.39 -19.26
C LEU A 334 12.11 -12.93 -17.89
N TYR A 335 11.32 -12.20 -17.11
CA TYR A 335 11.71 -11.65 -15.81
C TYR A 335 11.09 -12.41 -14.63
N LYS A 336 10.69 -13.68 -14.81
CA LYS A 336 10.02 -14.49 -13.78
C LYS A 336 10.77 -14.53 -12.43
N ASN A 337 12.10 -14.58 -12.48
CA ASN A 337 12.95 -14.62 -11.27
C ASN A 337 13.00 -13.27 -10.52
N GLN A 338 12.59 -12.18 -11.18
CA GLN A 338 12.45 -10.83 -10.61
C GLN A 338 11.00 -10.52 -10.18
N ILE A 339 10.10 -11.51 -10.20
CA ILE A 339 8.71 -11.37 -9.74
C ILE A 339 8.52 -12.30 -8.54
N ASP A 340 8.16 -11.75 -7.39
CA ASP A 340 7.79 -12.49 -6.19
C ASP A 340 6.31 -12.26 -5.87
N VAL A 341 5.52 -13.33 -5.77
CA VAL A 341 4.09 -13.25 -5.41
C VAL A 341 3.85 -13.92 -4.07
N TYR A 342 3.43 -13.14 -3.08
CA TYR A 342 2.78 -13.64 -1.88
C TYR A 342 1.29 -13.79 -2.17
N GLN A 343 0.87 -15.00 -2.54
CA GLN A 343 -0.53 -15.32 -2.79
C GLN A 343 -1.27 -15.50 -1.46
N MET A 344 -2.41 -14.85 -1.30
CA MET A 344 -3.31 -14.99 -0.15
C MET A 344 -4.73 -15.33 -0.62
N GLU A 345 -5.42 -16.20 0.11
CA GLU A 345 -6.85 -16.43 -0.09
C GLU A 345 -7.63 -15.12 0.09
N ALA A 346 -8.42 -14.72 -0.91
CA ALA A 346 -9.16 -13.45 -0.89
C ALA A 346 -10.00 -13.29 0.39
N ASN A 347 -10.53 -14.38 0.95
CA ASN A 347 -11.33 -14.36 2.17
C ASN A 347 -10.59 -13.86 3.44
N LEU A 348 -9.25 -13.74 3.39
CA LEU A 348 -8.39 -13.14 4.43
C LEU A 348 -8.11 -11.64 4.19
N ALA A 349 -8.60 -11.06 3.09
CA ALA A 349 -8.35 -9.66 2.79
C ALA A 349 -9.09 -8.73 3.76
N VAL A 350 -8.32 -7.97 4.54
CA VAL A 350 -8.77 -6.90 5.44
C VAL A 350 -8.31 -5.51 4.99
N GLY A 351 -8.27 -5.27 3.68
CA GLY A 351 -8.00 -3.96 3.09
C GLY A 351 -6.54 -3.69 2.71
N PRO A 352 -6.29 -2.57 2.01
CA PRO A 352 -5.00 -2.28 1.38
C PRO A 352 -3.86 -2.09 2.39
N VAL A 353 -4.13 -1.54 3.58
CA VAL A 353 -3.11 -1.35 4.61
C VAL A 353 -2.46 -2.67 5.03
N PHE A 354 -3.25 -3.73 5.20
CA PHE A 354 -2.72 -5.06 5.53
C PHE A 354 -2.01 -5.70 4.32
N ALA A 355 -2.58 -5.57 3.11
CA ALA A 355 -1.92 -6.08 1.91
C ALA A 355 -0.57 -5.38 1.64
N ARG A 356 -0.45 -4.08 1.89
CA ARG A 356 0.81 -3.33 1.76
C ARG A 356 1.76 -3.55 2.95
N HIS A 357 1.27 -3.87 4.15
CA HIS A 357 2.10 -4.41 5.24
C HIS A 357 2.80 -5.70 4.80
N LEU A 358 2.06 -6.63 4.20
CA LEU A 358 2.63 -7.83 3.60
C LEU A 358 3.58 -7.50 2.43
N GLY A 359 3.26 -6.49 1.62
CA GLY A 359 4.12 -6.01 0.52
C GLY A 359 5.46 -5.43 0.99
N HIS A 360 5.48 -4.68 2.09
CA HIS A 360 6.71 -4.15 2.69
C HIS A 360 7.62 -5.28 3.22
N ARG A 361 7.05 -6.42 3.62
CA ARG A 361 7.82 -7.63 3.99
C ARG A 361 8.50 -8.30 2.80
N LEU A 362 8.17 -7.93 1.57
CA LEU A 362 8.82 -8.45 0.37
C LEU A 362 10.08 -7.65 -0.03
N TYR A 363 10.27 -6.42 0.46
CA TYR A 363 11.46 -5.58 0.21
C TYR A 363 12.75 -6.23 0.73
N ARG A 364 13.90 -6.08 0.04
CA ARG A 364 15.17 -6.77 0.38
C ARG A 364 16.42 -5.89 0.28
N GLY A 365 16.26 -4.58 0.43
CA GLY A 365 17.39 -3.63 0.45
C GLY A 365 17.64 -2.94 -0.89
N GLU A 366 16.69 -2.97 -1.83
CA GLU A 366 16.78 -2.27 -3.11
C GLU A 366 16.99 -0.75 -2.95
N TYR A 367 17.67 -0.14 -3.92
CA TYR A 367 18.07 1.27 -3.86
C TYR A 367 16.89 2.24 -3.82
N TYR A 368 15.89 1.97 -4.66
CA TYR A 368 14.63 2.70 -4.70
C TYR A 368 13.45 1.79 -4.36
N TYR A 369 12.44 2.40 -3.75
CA TYR A 369 11.14 1.81 -3.46
C TYR A 369 10.06 2.51 -4.28
N THR A 370 9.24 1.72 -4.99
CA THR A 370 8.03 2.15 -5.68
C THR A 370 6.82 1.46 -5.05
N GLN A 371 5.81 2.22 -4.69
CA GLN A 371 4.46 1.70 -4.41
C GLN A 371 3.56 1.98 -5.61
N SER A 372 2.77 0.98 -6.03
CA SER A 372 1.78 1.13 -7.11
C SER A 372 0.49 0.38 -6.78
N ASP A 373 -0.64 0.93 -7.21
CA ASP A 373 -1.88 0.16 -7.37
C ASP A 373 -1.75 -0.90 -8.47
N ALA A 374 -2.57 -1.95 -8.42
CA ALA A 374 -2.52 -3.11 -9.30
C ALA A 374 -3.07 -2.91 -10.72
N HIS A 375 -3.48 -1.69 -11.08
CA HIS A 375 -4.14 -1.37 -12.36
C HIS A 375 -3.61 -0.05 -12.91
N VAL A 376 -2.31 -0.06 -13.16
CA VAL A 376 -1.47 1.06 -13.59
C VAL A 376 -0.74 0.64 -14.86
N THR A 377 -0.45 1.59 -15.75
CA THR A 377 0.38 1.34 -16.93
C THR A 377 1.52 2.35 -16.98
N PHE A 378 2.74 1.82 -17.01
CA PHE A 378 3.97 2.62 -17.06
C PHE A 378 4.25 3.13 -18.47
N THR A 379 4.88 4.30 -18.55
CA THR A 379 5.35 4.93 -19.79
C THR A 379 6.73 4.43 -20.16
N LYS A 380 7.09 4.50 -21.44
CA LYS A 380 8.39 4.07 -21.94
C LYS A 380 9.53 4.92 -21.33
N GLY A 381 10.50 4.25 -20.70
CA GLY A 381 11.62 4.85 -19.98
C GLY A 381 11.28 5.31 -18.55
N TRP A 382 10.14 4.88 -17.98
CA TRP A 382 9.64 5.37 -16.68
C TRP A 382 10.68 5.32 -15.56
N ASP A 383 11.50 4.28 -15.55
CA ASP A 383 12.49 3.97 -14.51
C ASP A 383 13.67 4.95 -14.56
N VAL A 384 14.10 5.35 -15.75
CA VAL A 384 15.12 6.40 -15.93
C VAL A 384 14.52 7.78 -15.66
N ASP A 385 13.28 8.04 -16.11
CA ASP A 385 12.62 9.33 -15.88
C ASP A 385 12.40 9.58 -14.39
N ILE A 386 11.78 8.65 -13.65
CA ILE A 386 11.46 8.85 -12.23
C ILE A 386 12.74 8.96 -11.36
N ILE A 387 13.81 8.25 -11.71
CA ILE A 387 15.11 8.42 -11.05
C ILE A 387 15.71 9.79 -11.38
N SER A 388 15.68 10.23 -12.64
CA SER A 388 16.15 11.59 -12.98
C SER A 388 15.39 12.68 -12.22
N GLN A 389 14.11 12.44 -11.92
CA GLN A 389 13.28 13.35 -11.12
C GLN A 389 13.66 13.31 -9.63
N ILE A 390 13.84 12.15 -9.00
CA ILE A 390 14.17 12.12 -7.57
C ILE A 390 15.58 12.65 -7.31
N GLU A 391 16.57 12.30 -8.13
CA GLU A 391 17.95 12.78 -7.97
C GLU A 391 18.03 14.30 -8.17
N ALA A 392 17.20 14.86 -9.06
CA ALA A 392 17.11 16.30 -9.27
C ALA A 392 16.57 17.09 -8.06
N THR A 393 15.99 16.44 -7.03
CA THR A 393 15.62 17.13 -5.78
C THR A 393 16.83 17.56 -4.95
N GLY A 394 17.96 16.85 -5.08
CA GLY A 394 19.10 16.97 -4.17
C GLY A 394 18.84 16.43 -2.76
N ASP A 395 17.73 15.71 -2.54
CA ASP A 395 17.26 15.27 -1.23
C ASP A 395 17.04 13.74 -1.20
N GLU A 396 17.86 13.02 -0.43
CA GLU A 396 17.73 11.57 -0.22
C GLU A 396 16.47 11.22 0.61
N MET A 397 15.95 12.18 1.38
CA MET A 397 14.71 12.04 2.13
C MET A 397 13.48 12.40 1.29
N ALA A 398 13.64 12.63 -0.03
CA ALA A 398 12.54 12.86 -0.93
C ALA A 398 11.66 11.61 -1.13
N VAL A 399 10.35 11.85 -1.19
CA VAL A 399 9.34 10.87 -1.60
C VAL A 399 8.49 11.52 -2.68
N LEU A 400 8.69 11.10 -3.94
CA LEU A 400 7.82 11.50 -5.04
C LEU A 400 6.49 10.77 -4.89
N SER A 401 5.36 11.47 -4.84
CA SER A 401 4.05 10.84 -4.64
C SER A 401 2.95 11.67 -5.27
N THR A 402 1.93 11.02 -5.81
CA THR A 402 0.80 11.72 -6.44
C THR A 402 -0.39 10.78 -6.65
N TYR A 403 -1.59 11.35 -6.82
CA TYR A 403 -2.63 10.63 -7.55
C TYR A 403 -2.26 10.54 -9.03
N LEU A 404 -2.53 9.40 -9.63
CA LEU A 404 -2.26 9.16 -11.05
C LEU A 404 -3.39 9.72 -11.90
N THR A 405 -3.06 10.41 -12.99
CA THR A 405 -4.04 10.77 -14.02
C THR A 405 -4.59 9.50 -14.69
N ASP A 406 -5.82 9.55 -15.21
CA ASP A 406 -6.41 8.44 -15.95
C ASP A 406 -5.61 8.08 -17.22
N ILE A 407 -5.56 6.80 -17.59
CA ILE A 407 -4.85 6.28 -18.75
C ILE A 407 -5.39 6.76 -20.12
N VAL A 408 -6.67 7.10 -20.22
CA VAL A 408 -7.32 7.41 -21.51
C VAL A 408 -6.72 8.68 -22.14
N GLY A 409 -6.10 8.50 -23.30
CA GLY A 409 -5.41 9.57 -24.03
C GLY A 409 -4.12 10.06 -23.37
N SER A 410 -3.56 9.30 -22.41
CA SER A 410 -2.39 9.73 -21.62
C SER A 410 -1.07 9.09 -22.07
N ILE A 411 -1.12 7.95 -22.77
CA ILE A 411 0.04 7.31 -23.40
C ILE A 411 -0.17 7.26 -24.91
N ASP A 412 0.87 7.60 -25.67
CA ASP A 412 0.91 7.42 -27.11
C ASP A 412 1.03 5.93 -27.46
N PRO A 413 0.10 5.35 -28.25
CA PRO A 413 0.03 3.90 -28.46
C PRO A 413 1.12 3.34 -29.38
N GLN A 414 1.90 4.19 -30.07
CA GLN A 414 2.96 3.76 -31.00
C GLN A 414 4.34 3.82 -30.32
N SER A 415 4.60 4.88 -29.56
CA SER A 415 5.88 5.15 -28.91
C SER A 415 5.93 4.73 -27.44
N GLY A 416 4.78 4.59 -26.78
CA GLY A 416 4.67 4.32 -25.34
C GLY A 416 4.98 5.52 -24.45
N LEU A 417 5.18 6.71 -25.02
CA LEU A 417 5.54 7.93 -24.28
C LEU A 417 4.30 8.60 -23.67
N SER A 418 4.52 9.37 -22.60
CA SER A 418 3.47 10.22 -22.01
C SER A 418 3.04 11.33 -22.98
N LEU A 419 1.72 11.48 -23.14
CA LEU A 419 1.09 12.62 -23.81
C LEU A 419 0.72 13.74 -22.82
N ARG A 420 0.82 13.49 -21.50
CA ARG A 420 0.44 14.47 -20.46
C ARG A 420 1.60 15.41 -20.15
N LYS A 421 1.28 16.71 -20.19
CA LYS A 421 2.14 17.81 -19.69
C LYS A 421 1.65 18.34 -18.34
N THR A 422 0.80 17.56 -17.68
CA THR A 422 0.07 17.91 -16.47
C THR A 422 0.19 16.78 -15.46
N ARG A 423 0.13 17.12 -14.17
CA ARG A 423 0.17 16.16 -13.06
C ARG A 423 -0.61 16.69 -11.86
N PRO A 424 -1.20 15.83 -11.01
CA PRO A 424 -1.86 16.27 -9.78
C PRO A 424 -0.90 16.88 -8.75
N ILE A 425 -1.43 17.71 -7.84
CA ILE A 425 -0.70 18.28 -6.70
C ILE A 425 -1.47 17.95 -5.42
N MET A 426 -0.88 17.19 -4.49
CA MET A 426 -1.56 16.85 -3.24
C MET A 426 -1.59 18.05 -2.28
N CYS A 427 -2.69 18.81 -2.29
CA CYS A 427 -2.86 20.03 -1.47
C CYS A 427 -4.28 20.29 -0.94
N ASN A 428 -5.30 19.54 -1.39
CA ASN A 428 -6.67 19.60 -0.86
C ASN A 428 -6.92 18.50 0.17
N THR A 429 -7.32 18.86 1.39
CA THR A 429 -7.72 17.90 2.42
C THR A 429 -8.78 18.48 3.37
N GLU A 430 -9.72 17.65 3.79
CA GLU A 430 -10.78 18.00 4.75
C GLU A 430 -11.00 16.85 5.74
N TYR A 431 -11.73 17.10 6.83
CA TYR A 431 -12.13 16.08 7.79
C TYR A 431 -13.40 15.34 7.35
N GLU A 432 -13.29 14.03 7.12
CA GLU A 432 -14.44 13.11 6.94
C GLU A 432 -14.80 12.44 8.29
N GLY A 433 -16.02 11.92 8.42
CA GLY A 433 -16.47 11.13 9.57
C GLY A 433 -17.29 11.91 10.61
N GLY A 434 -17.62 11.23 11.71
CA GLY A 434 -18.49 11.72 12.78
C GLY A 434 -17.78 11.84 14.13
N GLY A 435 -18.21 12.81 14.95
CA GLY A 435 -17.76 12.95 16.34
C GLY A 435 -16.23 13.06 16.52
N LYS A 436 -15.69 12.30 17.48
CA LYS A 436 -14.24 12.24 17.79
C LYS A 436 -13.44 11.40 16.78
N GLU A 437 -14.11 10.58 15.98
CA GLU A 437 -13.48 9.66 15.01
C GLU A 437 -13.27 10.32 13.63
N LYS A 438 -13.46 11.64 13.55
CA LYS A 438 -13.12 12.43 12.36
C LYS A 438 -11.63 12.32 12.01
N TYR A 439 -11.35 12.00 10.76
CA TYR A 439 -10.01 11.83 10.20
C TYR A 439 -9.82 12.71 8.97
N LEU A 440 -8.59 13.08 8.65
CA LEU A 440 -8.28 13.78 7.41
C LEU A 440 -8.36 12.85 6.20
N ARG A 441 -9.03 13.32 5.16
CA ARG A 441 -9.08 12.72 3.84
C ARG A 441 -8.58 13.69 2.79
N HIS A 442 -7.80 13.17 1.84
CA HIS A 442 -7.43 13.89 0.63
C HIS A 442 -8.61 13.90 -0.35
N LEU A 443 -8.94 15.10 -0.84
CA LEU A 443 -10.03 15.30 -1.79
C LEU A 443 -9.53 15.16 -3.22
N SER A 444 -10.37 15.50 -4.20
CA SER A 444 -9.92 15.74 -5.57
C SER A 444 -8.81 16.79 -5.59
N GLN A 445 -7.67 16.44 -6.19
CA GLN A 445 -6.50 17.28 -6.27
C GLN A 445 -6.48 18.07 -7.58
N PRO A 446 -5.95 19.31 -7.59
CA PRO A 446 -5.77 20.05 -8.83
C PRO A 446 -4.73 19.35 -9.71
N GLU A 447 -5.05 19.17 -10.99
CA GLU A 447 -4.10 18.76 -12.03
C GLU A 447 -3.74 19.97 -12.90
N SER A 448 -2.45 20.27 -13.01
CA SER A 448 -1.94 21.39 -13.81
C SER A 448 -0.59 21.07 -14.42
N ALA A 449 -0.10 21.94 -15.30
CA ALA A 449 1.31 21.91 -15.69
C ALA A 449 2.19 22.24 -14.46
N PRO A 450 3.44 21.70 -14.37
CA PRO A 450 4.41 22.11 -13.37
C PRO A 450 4.75 23.60 -13.50
N GLY A 451 4.81 24.32 -12.38
CA GLY A 451 5.36 25.69 -12.31
C GLY A 451 6.78 25.77 -11.75
N ILE A 452 7.30 24.64 -11.26
CA ILE A 452 8.72 24.39 -11.03
C ILE A 452 9.21 23.50 -12.18
N HIS A 453 10.42 23.75 -12.68
CA HIS A 453 10.97 23.09 -13.85
C HIS A 453 12.36 22.52 -13.56
N GLY A 454 12.65 21.35 -14.14
CA GLY A 454 13.92 20.63 -13.95
C GLY A 454 14.01 19.81 -12.66
N MET A 455 13.01 19.90 -11.78
CA MET A 455 12.90 19.11 -10.56
C MET A 455 11.44 18.95 -10.12
N PRO A 456 11.10 17.90 -9.35
CA PRO A 456 9.82 17.77 -8.62
C PRO A 456 9.53 18.96 -7.70
N GLN A 457 8.25 19.26 -7.50
CA GLN A 457 7.82 20.35 -6.61
C GLN A 457 7.39 19.77 -5.26
N LEU A 458 7.80 20.41 -4.15
CA LEU A 458 7.28 20.05 -2.82
C LEU A 458 5.75 20.12 -2.75
N GLN A 459 5.17 19.22 -1.96
CA GLN A 459 3.76 19.17 -1.57
C GLN A 459 3.63 18.71 -0.11
N PRO A 460 2.56 19.08 0.62
CA PRO A 460 2.39 18.70 2.03
C PRO A 460 2.02 17.22 2.25
N TYR A 461 1.41 16.59 1.26
CA TYR A 461 0.65 15.35 1.44
C TYR A 461 1.23 14.19 0.61
N TRP A 462 1.05 12.97 1.11
CA TRP A 462 1.43 11.73 0.45
C TRP A 462 0.20 11.01 -0.08
N ALA A 463 0.34 10.29 -1.20
CA ALA A 463 -0.74 9.57 -1.87
C ALA A 463 -0.42 8.08 -1.95
N ALA A 464 -1.41 7.23 -1.68
CA ALA A 464 -1.20 5.79 -1.58
C ALA A 464 -1.15 5.06 -2.93
N GLY A 465 -1.79 5.60 -3.97
CA GLY A 465 -1.88 4.93 -5.28
C GLY A 465 -0.56 4.91 -6.07
N TYR A 466 0.32 5.89 -5.83
CA TYR A 466 1.68 5.89 -6.37
C TYR A 466 2.66 6.68 -5.49
N SER A 467 3.81 6.07 -5.18
CA SER A 467 4.97 6.80 -4.68
C SER A 467 6.30 6.16 -5.09
N PHE A 468 7.36 6.95 -5.16
CA PHE A 468 8.72 6.59 -5.50
C PHE A 468 9.70 7.27 -4.52
N SER A 469 10.65 6.53 -3.97
CA SER A 469 11.52 6.99 -2.87
C SER A 469 12.81 6.18 -2.79
N ARG A 470 13.78 6.60 -1.96
CA ARG A 470 14.87 5.72 -1.53
C ARG A 470 14.35 4.55 -0.70
N GLY A 471 15.01 3.39 -0.81
CA GLY A 471 14.62 2.15 -0.13
C GLY A 471 14.58 2.23 1.41
N HIS A 472 15.23 3.21 2.03
CA HIS A 472 15.09 3.43 3.47
C HIS A 472 13.67 3.88 3.87
N PHE A 473 12.85 4.44 2.97
CA PHE A 473 11.45 4.80 3.25
C PHE A 473 10.61 3.58 3.66
N VAL A 474 10.60 2.53 2.83
CA VAL A 474 9.85 1.29 3.09
C VAL A 474 10.35 0.57 4.36
N ALA A 475 11.65 0.66 4.66
CA ALA A 475 12.27 0.09 5.85
C ALA A 475 12.02 0.89 7.15
N THR A 476 11.74 2.20 7.07
CA THR A 476 11.52 3.06 8.24
C THR A 476 10.05 3.43 8.48
N VAL A 477 9.20 3.36 7.46
CA VAL A 477 7.77 3.66 7.52
C VAL A 477 6.95 2.41 7.15
N PRO A 478 7.08 1.28 7.87
CA PRO A 478 6.31 0.07 7.55
C PRO A 478 4.81 0.31 7.79
N TYR A 479 3.95 -0.23 6.92
CA TYR A 479 2.51 -0.23 7.16
C TYR A 479 2.15 -0.95 8.47
N ASP A 480 1.18 -0.41 9.20
CA ASP A 480 0.80 -0.87 10.53
C ASP A 480 -0.09 -2.12 10.45
N LEU A 481 0.40 -3.23 11.01
CA LEU A 481 -0.33 -4.50 11.09
C LEU A 481 -1.68 -4.34 11.81
N TYR A 482 -1.75 -3.42 12.78
CA TYR A 482 -2.91 -3.20 13.62
C TYR A 482 -3.92 -2.20 13.03
N GLN A 483 -3.85 -1.94 11.72
CA GLN A 483 -4.81 -1.09 10.98
C GLN A 483 -5.69 -1.88 9.97
N PRO A 484 -6.34 -3.01 10.35
CA PRO A 484 -7.24 -3.74 9.45
C PRO A 484 -8.49 -2.93 9.10
N MET A 485 -9.03 -3.19 7.91
CA MET A 485 -10.20 -2.54 7.28
C MET A 485 -10.01 -1.04 6.96
N ILE A 486 -8.83 -0.47 7.17
CA ILE A 486 -8.50 0.91 6.79
C ILE A 486 -8.23 1.02 5.28
N PHE A 487 -8.78 2.07 4.68
CA PHE A 487 -8.56 2.50 3.29
C PHE A 487 -8.43 4.02 3.28
N GLN A 488 -9.51 4.72 3.66
CA GLN A 488 -9.43 6.15 3.96
C GLN A 488 -8.65 6.35 5.26
N GLY A 489 -7.74 7.35 5.28
CA GLY A 489 -6.88 7.67 6.42
C GLY A 489 -5.45 7.09 6.35
N GLU A 490 -5.19 6.05 5.54
CA GLU A 490 -3.84 5.49 5.40
C GLU A 490 -2.83 6.52 4.89
N GLU A 491 -3.29 7.42 4.01
CA GLU A 491 -2.47 8.47 3.39
C GLU A 491 -1.90 9.45 4.44
N MET A 492 -2.69 9.71 5.48
CA MET A 492 -2.28 10.55 6.61
C MET A 492 -1.47 9.77 7.65
N SER A 493 -1.71 8.47 7.81
CA SER A 493 -0.87 7.57 8.61
C SER A 493 0.57 7.58 8.08
N ILE A 494 0.77 7.24 6.81
CA ILE A 494 2.09 7.22 6.16
C ILE A 494 2.69 8.62 6.04
N GLY A 495 1.89 9.63 5.64
CA GLY A 495 2.35 11.01 5.49
C GLY A 495 2.88 11.65 6.77
N LEU A 496 2.17 11.49 7.90
CA LEU A 496 2.62 12.06 9.18
C LEU A 496 3.79 11.26 9.77
N ARG A 497 3.77 9.93 9.68
CA ARG A 497 4.88 9.09 10.16
C ARG A 497 6.18 9.37 9.40
N GLY A 498 6.13 9.41 8.06
CA GLY A 498 7.29 9.78 7.25
C GLY A 498 7.77 11.21 7.52
N PHE A 499 6.87 12.19 7.62
CA PHE A 499 7.25 13.56 8.01
C PHE A 499 8.00 13.60 9.35
N THR A 500 7.51 12.89 10.37
CA THR A 500 8.14 12.83 11.71
C THR A 500 9.46 12.07 11.77
N ILE A 501 9.76 11.21 10.78
CA ILE A 501 11.07 10.56 10.59
C ILE A 501 12.04 11.47 9.79
N GLY A 502 11.52 12.42 9.01
CA GLY A 502 12.31 13.41 8.27
C GLY A 502 12.11 13.40 6.76
N TYR A 503 11.13 12.66 6.23
CA TYR A 503 10.85 12.63 4.79
C TYR A 503 10.14 13.89 4.28
N ASP A 504 10.43 14.24 3.03
CA ASP A 504 9.85 15.38 2.33
C ASP A 504 9.10 14.93 1.08
N TYR A 505 7.85 15.38 0.96
CA TYR A 505 6.97 14.92 -0.11
C TYR A 505 7.04 15.87 -1.31
N PHE A 506 7.22 15.28 -2.50
CA PHE A 506 7.25 15.99 -3.75
C PHE A 506 6.21 15.41 -4.71
N ALA A 507 5.59 16.27 -5.50
CA ALA A 507 4.89 15.84 -6.69
C ALA A 507 5.87 15.72 -7.86
N PRO A 508 5.85 14.63 -8.64
CA PRO A 508 6.65 14.50 -9.87
C PRO A 508 6.50 15.72 -10.79
N GLU A 509 7.56 16.08 -11.51
CA GLU A 509 7.46 17.03 -12.63
C GLU A 509 6.74 16.39 -13.82
N ARG A 510 7.00 15.10 -14.08
CA ARG A 510 6.44 14.33 -15.21
C ARG A 510 5.79 13.05 -14.71
N SER A 511 4.56 12.79 -15.19
CA SER A 511 3.82 11.55 -14.91
C SER A 511 4.43 10.38 -15.68
N VAL A 512 5.00 9.41 -14.95
CA VAL A 512 5.69 8.24 -15.53
C VAL A 512 4.79 7.01 -15.68
N CYS A 513 3.58 7.05 -15.13
CA CYS A 513 2.56 6.01 -15.24
C CYS A 513 1.16 6.60 -15.08
N PHE A 514 0.12 5.84 -15.45
CA PHE A 514 -1.27 6.26 -15.40
C PHE A 514 -2.19 5.15 -14.90
N HIS A 515 -3.30 5.54 -14.27
CA HIS A 515 -4.23 4.62 -13.60
C HIS A 515 -5.48 4.34 -14.46
N HIS A 516 -6.01 3.12 -14.40
CA HIS A 516 -7.25 2.75 -15.09
C HIS A 516 -8.47 3.05 -14.23
N TYR A 517 -9.13 4.22 -14.34
CA TYR A 517 -10.32 4.49 -13.52
C TYR A 517 -11.59 3.80 -14.05
N ALA A 518 -12.35 3.19 -13.13
CA ALA A 518 -13.58 2.47 -13.47
C ALA A 518 -14.67 3.35 -14.11
N LYS A 519 -14.64 4.67 -13.90
CA LYS A 519 -15.56 5.63 -14.55
C LYS A 519 -15.48 5.59 -16.08
N LEU A 520 -14.31 5.25 -16.65
CA LEU A 520 -14.08 5.18 -18.09
C LEU A 520 -13.89 3.74 -18.61
N ASN A 521 -13.82 2.75 -17.70
CA ASN A 521 -13.72 1.33 -18.05
C ASN A 521 -14.88 0.52 -17.40
N PRO A 522 -15.93 0.17 -18.16
CA PRO A 522 -17.08 -0.59 -17.68
C PRO A 522 -16.74 -1.93 -17.01
N GLU A 523 -15.70 -2.63 -17.47
CA GLU A 523 -15.29 -3.92 -16.92
C GLU A 523 -14.71 -3.78 -15.51
N ARG A 524 -14.00 -2.69 -15.22
CA ARG A 524 -13.51 -2.42 -13.85
C ARG A 524 -14.62 -2.22 -12.83
N ASN A 525 -15.82 -1.79 -13.23
CA ASN A 525 -16.97 -1.69 -12.31
C ASN A 525 -17.52 -3.06 -11.86
N LYS A 526 -16.99 -4.16 -12.40
CA LYS A 526 -17.32 -5.53 -12.01
C LYS A 526 -16.27 -6.17 -11.11
N VAL A 527 -15.10 -5.53 -10.94
CA VAL A 527 -14.00 -6.05 -10.11
C VAL A 527 -14.46 -6.08 -8.66
N PRO A 528 -14.35 -7.22 -7.95
CA PRO A 528 -14.69 -7.30 -6.53
C PRO A 528 -13.90 -6.29 -5.69
N HIS A 529 -14.46 -5.90 -4.56
CA HIS A 529 -13.75 -5.07 -3.59
C HIS A 529 -13.78 -5.76 -2.23
N TYR A 530 -12.68 -5.67 -1.48
CA TYR A 530 -12.53 -6.33 -0.17
C TYR A 530 -13.62 -5.94 0.85
N TRP A 531 -14.36 -4.85 0.58
CA TRP A 531 -15.60 -4.48 1.26
C TRP A 531 -16.65 -5.61 1.31
N GLU A 532 -16.57 -6.64 0.45
CA GLU A 532 -17.39 -7.86 0.57
C GLU A 532 -17.16 -8.61 1.90
N HIS A 533 -16.05 -8.36 2.61
CA HIS A 533 -15.78 -8.88 3.95
C HIS A 533 -16.19 -7.94 5.10
N ALA A 534 -16.86 -6.80 4.83
CA ALA A 534 -17.20 -5.83 5.87
C ALA A 534 -18.07 -6.43 7.00
N ASP A 535 -18.98 -7.35 6.67
CA ASP A 535 -19.78 -8.08 7.67
C ASP A 535 -18.95 -9.11 8.45
N LYS A 536 -18.00 -9.79 7.79
CA LYS A 536 -17.11 -10.79 8.41
C LYS A 536 -16.17 -10.15 9.45
N PHE A 537 -15.68 -8.95 9.17
CA PHE A 537 -14.72 -8.22 9.99
C PHE A 537 -15.33 -6.96 10.62
N LYS A 538 -16.64 -7.00 10.91
CA LYS A 538 -17.40 -5.86 11.45
C LYS A 538 -16.75 -5.32 12.73
N GLY A 539 -16.58 -3.99 12.79
CA GLY A 539 -16.01 -3.29 13.93
C GLY A 539 -14.48 -3.23 13.98
N LYS A 540 -13.75 -4.09 13.24
CA LYS A 540 -12.26 -4.09 13.24
C LYS A 540 -11.67 -2.74 12.82
N GLY A 541 -12.28 -2.09 11.84
CA GLY A 541 -11.90 -0.75 11.38
C GLY A 541 -12.05 0.36 12.43
N ILE A 542 -12.89 0.18 13.46
CA ILE A 542 -13.10 1.21 14.51
C ILE A 542 -11.86 1.28 15.42
N GLY A 543 -11.42 0.13 15.95
CA GLY A 543 -10.20 0.06 16.77
C GLY A 543 -8.96 0.46 15.98
N ALA A 544 -8.88 0.04 14.72
CA ALA A 544 -7.84 0.45 13.77
C ALA A 544 -7.78 1.97 13.58
N MET A 545 -8.93 2.63 13.36
CA MET A 545 -9.00 4.08 13.16
C MET A 545 -8.67 4.84 14.45
N LYS A 546 -9.16 4.38 15.61
CA LYS A 546 -8.78 4.96 16.92
C LYS A 546 -7.26 4.96 17.12
N ARG A 547 -6.59 3.83 16.82
CA ARG A 547 -5.12 3.70 16.87
C ARG A 547 -4.42 4.63 15.88
N LEU A 548 -4.84 4.63 14.62
CA LEU A 548 -4.28 5.49 13.57
C LEU A 548 -4.30 6.96 14.01
N LEU A 549 -5.46 7.46 14.47
CA LEU A 549 -5.64 8.83 14.91
C LEU A 549 -4.82 9.16 16.17
N GLY A 550 -4.72 8.20 17.10
CA GLY A 550 -3.93 8.30 18.32
C GLY A 550 -2.44 8.47 18.03
N ILE A 551 -1.87 7.55 17.24
CA ILE A 551 -0.47 7.57 16.81
C ILE A 551 -0.11 8.92 16.17
N VAL A 552 -0.91 9.40 15.21
CA VAL A 552 -0.59 10.66 14.51
C VAL A 552 -1.01 11.92 15.27
N LYS A 553 -1.49 11.79 16.52
CA LYS A 553 -1.97 12.89 17.39
C LYS A 553 -3.10 13.74 16.75
N MET A 554 -3.98 13.13 15.95
CA MET A 554 -5.10 13.82 15.27
C MET A 554 -6.37 13.90 16.14
N ASN A 555 -6.45 13.11 17.21
CA ASN A 555 -7.49 13.15 18.24
C ASN A 555 -6.92 13.39 19.66
N PRO A 556 -6.20 14.50 19.90
CA PRO A 556 -5.56 14.79 21.19
C PRO A 556 -6.55 14.95 22.36
N GLU A 557 -7.85 14.96 22.11
CA GLU A 557 -8.95 14.93 23.08
C GLU A 557 -9.40 13.51 23.49
N VAL A 558 -8.77 12.47 22.95
CA VAL A 558 -9.00 11.05 23.28
C VAL A 558 -7.87 10.59 24.21
N ASP A 559 -8.22 9.90 25.28
CA ASP A 559 -7.25 9.36 26.23
C ASP A 559 -6.37 8.30 25.55
N GLN A 560 -5.11 8.18 25.97
CA GLN A 560 -4.20 7.18 25.37
C GLN A 560 -4.70 5.75 25.63
N SER A 561 -5.35 5.47 26.76
CA SER A 561 -5.89 4.15 27.08
C SER A 561 -7.05 3.67 26.17
N GLU A 562 -7.61 4.53 25.33
CA GLU A 562 -8.75 4.23 24.44
C GLU A 562 -8.39 3.50 23.14
N TRP A 563 -7.09 3.30 22.87
CA TRP A 563 -6.60 2.67 21.64
C TRP A 563 -5.40 1.74 21.91
N ASN A 564 -5.01 0.96 20.90
CA ASN A 564 -4.01 -0.10 21.03
C ASN A 564 -2.57 0.42 20.83
N HIS A 565 -1.68 0.25 21.81
CA HIS A 565 -0.27 0.69 21.80
C HIS A 565 0.74 -0.35 21.28
N ALA A 566 0.29 -1.50 20.79
CA ALA A 566 1.17 -2.60 20.37
C ALA A 566 2.18 -2.19 19.28
N GLU A 567 3.44 -2.59 19.44
CA GLU A 567 4.54 -2.33 18.50
C GLU A 567 4.69 -0.86 18.04
N GLU A 568 4.36 0.12 18.89
CA GLU A 568 4.43 1.54 18.49
C GLU A 568 5.84 2.02 18.12
N ALA A 569 6.91 1.42 18.65
CA ALA A 569 8.27 1.70 18.18
C ALA A 569 8.43 1.39 16.67
N LYS A 570 7.74 0.35 16.15
CA LYS A 570 7.80 -0.08 14.75
C LYS A 570 6.82 0.67 13.85
N TYR A 571 5.60 0.93 14.33
CA TYR A 571 4.50 1.52 13.53
C TYR A 571 4.11 2.95 13.91
N GLY A 572 4.82 3.58 14.85
CA GLY A 572 4.54 4.91 15.36
C GLY A 572 5.20 6.04 14.56
N LEU A 573 5.38 7.18 15.25
CA LEU A 573 6.05 8.38 14.76
C LEU A 573 7.57 8.32 14.96
N GLY A 574 8.32 9.08 14.16
CA GLY A 574 9.72 9.37 14.43
C GLY A 574 9.92 10.57 15.36
N GLY A 575 11.14 10.73 15.88
CA GLY A 575 11.54 11.87 16.71
C GLY A 575 12.16 13.07 15.95
N ALA A 576 12.28 13.02 14.62
CA ALA A 576 12.97 14.06 13.85
C ALA A 576 12.16 15.35 13.67
N ARG A 577 10.83 15.24 13.60
CA ARG A 577 9.89 16.39 13.49
C ARG A 577 8.63 16.11 14.30
N GLU A 578 8.03 17.14 14.91
CA GLU A 578 6.75 17.01 15.63
C GLU A 578 5.54 17.12 14.71
N THR A 579 4.48 16.32 14.94
CA THR A 579 3.23 16.43 14.15
C THR A 579 2.55 17.79 14.31
N SER A 580 2.72 18.45 15.46
CA SER A 580 2.24 19.82 15.67
C SER A 580 2.83 20.83 14.68
N LYS A 581 4.06 20.60 14.20
CA LYS A 581 4.69 21.41 13.15
C LYS A 581 3.96 21.24 11.82
N PHE A 582 3.70 20.00 11.41
CA PHE A 582 2.93 19.68 10.20
C PHE A 582 1.54 20.35 10.24
N TYR A 583 0.83 20.19 11.37
CA TYR A 583 -0.50 20.77 11.53
C TYR A 583 -0.50 22.31 11.51
N LYS A 584 0.49 22.97 12.12
CA LYS A 584 0.67 24.43 12.03
C LYS A 584 0.96 24.88 10.60
N LEU A 585 1.90 24.22 9.91
CA LEU A 585 2.35 24.59 8.57
C LEU A 585 1.22 24.56 7.54
N PHE A 586 0.36 23.54 7.60
CA PHE A 586 -0.67 23.28 6.59
C PHE A 586 -2.10 23.65 7.04
N GLY A 587 -2.23 24.38 8.15
CA GLY A 587 -3.50 24.96 8.58
C GLY A 587 -4.52 23.93 9.07
N ILE A 588 -4.06 22.87 9.74
CA ILE A 588 -4.91 21.78 10.24
C ILE A 588 -5.19 22.00 11.73
N ASN A 589 -6.46 22.10 12.11
CA ASN A 589 -6.86 22.17 13.52
C ASN A 589 -7.42 20.81 14.00
N VAL A 590 -6.56 20.02 14.63
CA VAL A 590 -6.91 18.68 15.17
C VAL A 590 -7.92 18.69 16.30
N LYS A 591 -8.07 19.81 17.04
CA LYS A 591 -9.07 19.93 18.11
C LYS A 591 -10.45 20.32 17.59
N GLN A 592 -10.51 21.22 16.62
CA GLN A 592 -11.77 21.65 15.99
C GLN A 592 -12.21 20.75 14.83
N LYS A 593 -11.33 19.85 14.36
CA LYS A 593 -11.53 19.00 13.18
C LYS A 593 -11.86 19.83 11.93
N THR A 594 -11.05 20.87 11.70
CA THR A 594 -11.17 21.80 10.57
C THR A 594 -9.83 21.98 9.87
N THR A 595 -9.89 22.41 8.60
CA THR A 595 -8.74 22.78 7.77
C THR A 595 -8.93 24.20 7.25
N GLU A 596 -7.84 24.97 7.20
CA GLU A 596 -7.76 26.23 6.47
C GLU A 596 -7.87 25.93 4.97
N ARG A 597 -8.78 26.60 4.26
CA ARG A 597 -9.02 26.35 2.84
C ARG A 597 -7.91 26.96 1.97
N HIS A 598 -8.03 26.76 0.66
CA HIS A 598 -7.17 27.38 -0.36
C HIS A 598 -5.66 27.05 -0.29
N LEU A 599 -5.24 26.04 0.51
CA LEU A 599 -3.83 25.66 0.72
C LEU A 599 -3.04 25.47 -0.59
N CYS A 600 -3.68 24.99 -1.66
CA CYS A 600 -3.06 24.87 -2.98
C CYS A 600 -2.44 26.17 -3.52
N GLN A 601 -2.92 27.36 -3.11
CA GLN A 601 -2.35 28.65 -3.50
C GLN A 601 -0.95 28.90 -2.90
N PHE A 602 -0.66 28.29 -1.75
CA PHE A 602 0.67 28.26 -1.16
C PHE A 602 1.51 27.12 -1.73
N VAL A 603 0.94 25.91 -1.86
CA VAL A 603 1.66 24.74 -2.36
C VAL A 603 2.14 24.92 -3.80
N GLN A 604 1.36 25.59 -4.67
CA GLN A 604 1.77 25.94 -6.03
C GLN A 604 2.95 26.92 -6.01
N ASN A 605 4.15 26.40 -6.26
CA ASN A 605 5.44 27.10 -6.35
C ASN A 605 5.95 27.78 -5.07
N LYS A 606 5.10 28.50 -4.32
CA LYS A 606 5.52 29.35 -3.19
C LYS A 606 6.09 28.55 -2.03
N MET A 607 5.45 27.45 -1.65
CA MET A 607 5.94 26.53 -0.61
C MET A 607 7.28 25.93 -1.00
N HIS A 608 7.42 25.46 -2.26
CA HIS A 608 8.68 24.89 -2.74
C HIS A 608 9.83 25.90 -2.67
N LYS A 609 9.64 27.12 -3.20
CA LYS A 609 10.66 28.18 -3.13
C LYS A 609 11.06 28.49 -1.68
N MET A 610 10.09 28.63 -0.78
CA MET A 610 10.33 28.96 0.63
C MET A 610 11.01 27.84 1.43
N PHE A 611 10.69 26.57 1.14
CA PHE A 611 11.15 25.45 1.99
C PHE A 611 12.46 24.84 1.47
N MET A 612 12.72 24.86 0.16
CA MET A 612 13.99 24.38 -0.41
C MET A 612 15.19 25.25 -0.03
N GLU A 613 14.99 26.53 0.34
CA GLU A 613 16.01 27.37 0.98
C GLU A 613 16.53 26.80 2.31
N HIS A 614 15.85 25.80 2.87
CA HIS A 614 16.23 25.10 4.10
C HIS A 614 16.50 23.60 3.89
N LEU A 615 16.69 23.13 2.65
CA LEU A 615 17.31 21.83 2.40
C LEU A 615 18.72 21.83 3.01
N ARG A 616 19.07 20.77 3.73
CA ARG A 616 20.38 20.65 4.37
C ARG A 616 21.49 20.48 3.34
N GLU A 617 22.68 21.02 3.63
CA GLU A 617 23.87 20.92 2.77
C GLU A 617 24.32 19.48 2.49
N ASP A 618 23.96 18.52 3.35
CA ASP A 618 24.24 17.08 3.16
C ASP A 618 23.14 16.31 2.40
N GLY A 619 22.11 17.00 1.90
CA GLY A 619 21.02 16.43 1.10
C GLY A 619 20.08 15.49 1.87
N MET A 620 19.98 15.65 3.19
CA MET A 620 19.23 14.75 4.07
C MET A 620 17.95 15.39 4.63
N GLY A 621 17.06 15.84 3.75
CA GLY A 621 15.77 16.44 4.10
C GLY A 621 15.85 17.91 4.51
N ILE A 622 14.67 18.53 4.59
CA ILE A 622 14.52 19.95 4.92
C ILE A 622 14.56 20.17 6.43
N ASP A 623 15.25 21.23 6.86
CA ASP A 623 15.31 21.67 8.24
C ASP A 623 14.10 22.56 8.60
N TYR A 624 12.98 21.91 8.92
CA TYR A 624 11.77 22.60 9.38
C TYR A 624 11.92 23.35 10.71
N SER A 625 13.03 23.25 11.44
CA SER A 625 13.24 24.10 12.62
C SER A 625 13.39 25.58 12.21
N LYS A 626 13.98 25.83 11.03
CA LYS A 626 14.20 27.18 10.45
C LYS A 626 12.96 27.82 9.83
N ILE A 627 11.92 27.03 9.53
CA ILE A 627 10.69 27.49 8.86
C ILE A 627 9.66 27.97 9.89
N ASP A 628 9.61 29.25 10.26
CA ASP A 628 8.47 29.78 11.03
C ASP A 628 7.32 30.22 10.10
N TYR A 629 6.57 29.23 9.62
CA TYR A 629 5.38 29.44 8.79
C TYR A 629 4.13 28.80 9.42
N ALA A 630 2.97 29.36 9.09
CA ALA A 630 1.67 28.76 9.33
C ALA A 630 0.73 29.13 8.18
N TRP A 631 0.12 28.15 7.53
CA TRP A 631 -0.93 28.46 6.56
C TRP A 631 -2.16 29.04 7.28
N LYS A 632 -2.64 30.15 6.74
CA LYS A 632 -3.88 30.84 7.09
C LYS A 632 -4.52 31.21 5.77
N ASP A 633 -5.78 30.85 5.59
CA ASP A 633 -6.47 31.18 4.34
C ASP A 633 -6.57 32.71 4.19
N PRO A 634 -5.98 33.32 3.13
CA PRO A 634 -6.12 34.76 2.91
C PRO A 634 -7.54 35.18 2.51
N ARG A 635 -8.42 34.22 2.18
CA ARG A 635 -9.77 34.46 1.66
C ARG A 635 -10.80 33.49 2.30
N PRO A 636 -10.96 33.50 3.64
CA PRO A 636 -11.79 32.52 4.36
C PRO A 636 -13.30 32.63 4.08
N ASN A 637 -13.72 33.69 3.38
CA ASN A 637 -15.10 33.92 2.95
C ASN A 637 -15.36 33.48 1.49
N ASP A 638 -14.31 33.12 0.73
CA ASP A 638 -14.45 32.55 -0.61
C ASP A 638 -14.91 31.07 -0.48
N PRO A 639 -15.80 30.59 -1.37
CA PRO A 639 -16.44 29.28 -1.26
C PRO A 639 -15.50 28.09 -1.43
#